data_AF-A0AAN7TIQ4-F1
#
_entry.id   AF-A0AAN7TIQ4-F1
#
_cell.length_a   1.000
_cell.length_b   1.000
_cell.length_c   1.000
_cell.angle_alpha   90.00
_cell.angle_beta   90.00
_cell.angle_gamma   90.00
#
_symmetry.space_group_name_H-M   'P 1'
#
loop_
_entity.id
_entity.type
_entity.pdbx_description
1 polymer ?
#
loop_
_entity_poly.entity_id
_entity_poly.type
_entity_poly.pdbx_seq_one_letter_code
_entity_poly.pdbx_strand_id
1 'polypeptide(L)'
;MRSRCQHHLVQTFERTQQTSLLRIRVPPKWSCAQRCYATAVTAEAEGTRNLSIASEARYSDIGVQHVSSHIHKQLFPPQTDGNEPPRADEELIELSKKHLAHHDLLGKTSDQTGPIGFELPDLQGATLDEHFYRLGMDSAEEYLKLAKQYARASPPPKPRKWVRRSGWTKYYADGNTEAVDAPDADMLTFDTEVMWHETQFPAMACAASADHWYAWLSPWLLGETENDRHLIPLGDTTKPRIVVGHNVGYDRARIAEEYSLKQTRNFFIDTMSLHVAVNGMCSRQRPNWTKARKAREMQDKYSKDSEYDDLGPLIESPGSIEDEEDLWIGRSSANSLRDVAKFHCNITIDKTQREWFGELDREGIREKLDELMDYCAADVDVTHKVYKRVFPNFLETCPHPVSFAALRHLSTEILPVNKGWDSYLENAEATYQKLSSGVEERLKHLAEKALEHKDNPDIYQKDPWLCQLDWSGQEVRMTKPKKKGGEPRLAARQKKPGMPNWYKDLFQKNDSPMALTVRTRIAPLLLRLAWDGHPLVWSDKHGWTFKVQPREAEKYRQAMVNADMSEEDNAQLSHDMDHAYFKLPHSGGPEARCVSPMAKGYMQSMENGTLSSEYAYAKEALEMNTSCSYWISARDRITKQMVVYERELAGTTASQESDQGFILPQIVPMGTVTRRAVENTWLTASNAKKNRVGSELKSMVTAPPGYCFVGADVDSQELWIASLVGDASFKLHGGNALGFMTLEGTKAAGTDLHSRTAKILGISRNDAKVFNYGRIYGAGLNFAQSLLRRFNPSLSQAQAEEIGKQLYVETKGTKGSRKAIKDKTFWFGGTESLVFNALEDFASQEKPRTPVLGAGITEALMKRFLGSGKGSNNFLTSRINWAIQSSGVDYLHLLIISMDYLCRRYNIHARLALTVHDEIRYLSKTEDKYRCAMALQVANVWTRAMFSQQMGMSDLPQSCAYFSAVDIDHVLRKEVDMDCVTPSHITAIPAGESLDIVELLGKGEEAWLDPAVKAVEVPKPERFAYQARKPVMESLKSDTSNSRAYLRAQLAKDRGELQAIAKELTSTTSNGGSGGGGAGKLRTVNDSTPRAAPPTEKKPRARRPAKPKTTETRTVPAAATTPSIRRYEPSPTRSTIRTADFNLADIPFDNSYWDNYFASLPPEKKREEKRPWGGSASFVGLQRERWGGRGVYAR
;
A
#
# COMPACT_ATOMS: atom_id res chain seq x y z
N MET A 1 -61.62 -13.06 25.86
CA MET A 1 -62.16 -11.81 26.48
C MET A 1 -61.30 -11.51 27.71
N ARG A 2 -60.89 -10.30 28.12
CA ARG A 2 -60.85 -8.90 27.63
C ARG A 2 -59.83 -8.19 28.58
N SER A 3 -59.03 -7.18 28.26
CA SER A 3 -58.55 -6.52 27.02
C SER A 3 -57.40 -5.55 27.40
N ARG A 4 -56.81 -4.79 26.45
CA ARG A 4 -55.72 -3.77 26.60
C ARG A 4 -54.30 -4.33 26.83
N CYS A 5 -53.22 -3.64 26.42
CA CYS A 5 -53.00 -2.80 25.22
C CYS A 5 -51.49 -2.59 24.96
N GLN A 6 -51.19 -2.20 23.72
CA GLN A 6 -49.91 -1.71 23.16
C GLN A 6 -48.85 -1.14 24.13
N HIS A 7 -47.62 -1.69 24.10
CA HIS A 7 -46.36 -0.96 23.81
C HIS A 7 -45.11 -1.85 24.03
N HIS A 8 -44.62 -2.53 22.97
CA HIS A 8 -43.28 -3.17 22.96
C HIS A 8 -42.81 -3.38 21.50
N LEU A 9 -42.20 -2.35 20.89
CA LEU A 9 -41.54 -2.49 19.57
C LEU A 9 -40.53 -1.38 19.21
N VAL A 10 -39.83 -0.82 20.20
CA VAL A 10 -38.60 -0.02 19.99
C VAL A 10 -37.63 -0.27 21.16
N GLN A 11 -36.63 -1.14 20.96
CA GLN A 11 -35.30 -1.13 21.61
C GLN A 11 -34.55 -2.46 21.36
N THR A 12 -33.82 -2.56 20.26
CA THR A 12 -32.91 -3.69 19.99
C THR A 12 -31.61 -3.30 19.28
N PHE A 13 -31.33 -2.00 19.10
CA PHE A 13 -30.14 -1.48 18.42
C PHE A 13 -29.21 -0.63 19.31
N GLU A 14 -29.50 -0.51 20.61
CA GLU A 14 -28.69 0.25 21.59
C GLU A 14 -28.12 -0.66 22.69
N ARG A 15 -27.17 -1.55 22.34
CA ARG A 15 -26.34 -2.28 23.32
C ARG A 15 -24.87 -2.43 22.90
N THR A 16 -24.27 -1.31 22.55
CA THR A 16 -22.83 -1.06 22.73
C THR A 16 -22.67 0.37 23.27
N GLN A 17 -21.71 0.58 24.17
CA GLN A 17 -21.49 1.83 24.95
C GLN A 17 -22.56 2.17 26.02
N GLN A 18 -22.63 1.38 27.11
CA GLN A 18 -23.11 1.89 28.42
C GLN A 18 -22.70 0.98 29.60
N THR A 19 -21.55 1.25 30.22
CA THR A 19 -21.08 0.59 31.47
C THR A 19 -20.37 1.57 32.41
N SER A 20 -21.01 2.70 32.71
CA SER A 20 -20.67 3.55 33.86
C SER A 20 -21.96 4.14 34.44
N LEU A 21 -22.10 4.11 35.78
CA LEU A 21 -23.29 4.51 36.56
C LEU A 21 -24.53 3.63 36.25
N LEU A 22 -25.18 2.93 37.18
CA LEU A 22 -25.53 3.27 38.55
C LEU A 22 -25.63 2.02 39.46
N ARG A 23 -25.20 2.13 40.72
CA ARG A 23 -25.74 1.34 41.84
C ARG A 23 -26.00 2.28 43.02
N ILE A 24 -27.27 2.58 43.28
CA ILE A 24 -27.73 3.23 44.51
C ILE A 24 -28.85 2.37 45.11
N ARG A 25 -28.67 1.94 46.36
CA ARG A 25 -29.75 1.47 47.25
C ARG A 25 -29.51 2.04 48.65
N VAL A 26 -30.60 2.26 49.37
CA VAL A 26 -30.66 3.12 50.57
C VAL A 26 -30.16 2.38 51.84
N PRO A 27 -29.37 3.03 52.72
CA PRO A 27 -28.90 2.44 53.97
C PRO A 27 -29.86 2.65 55.16
N PRO A 28 -29.83 1.78 56.19
CA PRO A 28 -30.51 2.01 57.45
C PRO A 28 -29.72 2.96 58.38
N LYS A 29 -30.44 3.97 58.89
CA LYS A 29 -30.00 5.03 59.81
C LYS A 29 -29.20 4.55 61.05
N TRP A 30 -28.14 5.28 61.45
CA TRP A 30 -28.08 5.99 62.75
C TRP A 30 -26.82 6.88 62.95
N SER A 31 -26.96 7.85 63.87
CA SER A 31 -25.96 8.75 64.49
C SER A 31 -25.04 9.61 63.60
N CYS A 32 -25.01 10.91 63.90
CA CYS A 32 -24.09 11.90 63.30
C CYS A 32 -22.81 12.04 64.14
N ALA A 33 -21.65 12.11 63.49
CA ALA A 33 -20.42 12.66 64.04
C ALA A 33 -19.56 13.26 62.90
N GLN A 34 -18.91 14.39 63.15
CA GLN A 34 -18.02 15.02 62.17
C GLN A 34 -16.77 14.16 61.94
N ARG A 35 -16.22 14.18 60.72
CA ARG A 35 -14.83 13.77 60.46
C ARG A 35 -14.09 14.87 59.72
N CYS A 36 -12.97 15.28 60.31
CA CYS A 36 -12.02 16.23 59.75
C CYS A 36 -11.17 15.57 58.65
N TYR A 37 -10.38 16.39 57.96
CA TYR A 37 -9.29 15.92 57.10
C TYR A 37 -8.35 14.97 57.87
N ALA A 38 -7.97 13.88 57.21
CA ALA A 38 -6.72 13.16 57.47
C ALA A 38 -5.94 13.20 56.13
N THR A 39 -4.75 13.79 56.01
CA THR A 39 -3.46 13.39 56.61
C THR A 39 -3.07 11.94 56.31
N ALA A 40 -1.82 11.76 55.89
CA ALA A 40 -1.34 10.54 55.27
C ALA A 40 -1.40 9.33 56.21
N VAL A 41 -1.80 8.19 55.65
CA VAL A 41 -1.43 6.86 56.16
C VAL A 41 -0.47 6.27 55.14
N THR A 42 0.82 6.26 55.48
CA THR A 42 1.85 5.53 54.73
C THR A 42 1.61 4.04 54.92
N ALA A 43 1.03 3.39 53.91
CA ALA A 43 1.07 1.94 53.79
C ALA A 43 2.45 1.55 53.25
N GLU A 44 3.31 1.01 54.12
CA GLU A 44 4.60 0.45 53.72
C GLU A 44 4.37 -0.89 52.99
N ALA A 45 4.03 -0.79 51.70
CA ALA A 45 4.30 -1.86 50.75
C ALA A 45 5.77 -1.77 50.31
N GLU A 46 6.42 -2.92 50.07
CA GLU A 46 7.82 -2.97 49.64
C GLU A 46 7.97 -2.22 48.31
N GLY A 47 8.76 -1.14 48.33
CA GLY A 47 8.54 -0.01 47.42
C GLY A 47 9.18 -0.17 46.04
N THR A 48 8.37 -0.55 45.04
CA THR A 48 8.69 -0.31 43.62
C THR A 48 8.83 1.19 43.37
N ARG A 49 10.05 1.62 43.03
CA ARG A 49 10.34 3.01 42.65
C ARG A 49 9.70 3.32 41.30
N ASN A 50 8.66 4.14 41.30
CA ASN A 50 8.06 4.67 40.07
C ASN A 50 9.12 5.50 39.29
N LEU A 51 9.20 5.32 37.97
CA LEU A 51 10.15 6.01 37.10
C LEU A 51 9.76 7.47 36.76
N SER A 52 8.56 7.90 37.14
CA SER A 52 8.07 9.26 36.88
C SER A 52 8.81 10.32 37.70
N ILE A 53 9.30 11.34 37.00
CA ILE A 53 9.99 12.52 37.56
C ILE A 53 9.04 13.72 37.51
N ALA A 54 8.94 14.44 38.63
CA ALA A 54 8.17 15.67 38.72
C ALA A 54 8.72 16.73 37.73
N SER A 55 7.86 17.22 36.84
CA SER A 55 8.23 18.10 35.72
C SER A 55 7.12 19.13 35.48
N GLU A 56 7.44 20.23 34.80
CA GLU A 56 6.48 21.31 34.53
C GLU A 56 5.82 21.15 33.16
N ALA A 57 4.53 21.44 33.09
CA ALA A 57 3.80 21.47 31.82
C ALA A 57 4.22 22.69 30.98
N ARG A 58 4.41 22.48 29.68
CA ARG A 58 4.74 23.53 28.70
C ARG A 58 3.58 23.68 27.72
N TYR A 59 3.25 24.91 27.36
CA TYR A 59 2.18 25.24 26.43
C TYR A 59 2.68 26.24 25.39
N SER A 60 2.13 26.18 24.18
CA SER A 60 2.38 27.17 23.12
C SER A 60 1.49 28.40 23.24
N ASP A 61 1.79 29.47 22.49
CA ASP A 61 1.00 30.71 22.40
C ASP A 61 -0.46 30.54 21.90
N ILE A 62 -0.80 29.35 21.42
CA ILE A 62 -2.16 28.96 21.00
C ILE A 62 -2.81 27.93 21.94
N GLY A 63 -2.12 27.55 23.02
CA GLY A 63 -2.62 26.65 24.07
C GLY A 63 -2.48 25.15 23.77
N VAL A 64 -1.59 24.71 22.88
CA VAL A 64 -1.31 23.27 22.67
C VAL A 64 -0.31 22.81 23.74
N GLN A 65 -0.56 21.65 24.37
CA GLN A 65 0.35 21.09 25.37
C GLN A 65 1.58 20.44 24.73
N HIS A 66 2.78 20.91 25.09
CA HIS A 66 4.07 20.35 24.67
C HIS A 66 4.60 19.35 25.71
N VAL A 67 5.59 18.55 25.31
CA VAL A 67 6.38 17.72 26.24
C VAL A 67 6.98 18.58 27.36
N SER A 68 7.04 17.98 28.55
CA SER A 68 7.36 18.66 29.81
C SER A 68 8.76 19.27 29.86
N SER A 69 9.01 20.20 30.80
CA SER A 69 10.26 20.97 30.86
C SER A 69 11.53 20.11 31.11
N HIS A 70 11.37 18.91 31.67
CA HIS A 70 12.44 17.90 31.78
C HIS A 70 12.71 17.20 30.44
N ILE A 71 11.68 16.62 29.81
CA ILE A 71 11.79 15.88 28.53
C ILE A 71 12.27 16.78 27.38
N HIS A 72 11.79 18.03 27.32
CA HIS A 72 12.16 18.98 26.26
C HIS A 72 13.67 19.21 26.17
N LYS A 73 14.34 19.35 27.32
CA LYS A 73 15.80 19.58 27.41
C LYS A 73 16.64 18.39 26.93
N GLN A 74 16.10 17.17 27.04
CA GLN A 74 16.76 15.95 26.58
C GLN A 74 16.58 15.72 25.07
N LEU A 75 15.41 16.07 24.53
CA LEU A 75 15.11 15.93 23.08
C LEU A 75 15.69 17.06 22.23
N PHE A 76 15.72 18.27 22.78
CA PHE A 76 16.17 19.49 22.09
C PHE A 76 17.22 20.22 22.96
N PRO A 77 18.41 19.62 23.13
CA PRO A 77 19.47 20.23 23.94
C PRO A 77 19.90 21.59 23.37
N PRO A 78 20.29 22.57 24.22
CA PRO A 78 20.81 23.86 23.75
C PRO A 78 22.02 23.68 22.85
N GLN A 79 22.11 24.47 21.78
CA GLN A 79 23.27 24.41 20.88
C GLN A 79 24.53 24.95 21.59
N THR A 80 25.68 24.33 21.29
CA THR A 80 27.00 24.65 21.87
C THR A 80 27.42 26.11 21.72
N ASP A 81 26.84 26.81 20.75
CA ASP A 81 27.16 28.17 20.36
C ASP A 81 26.57 29.22 21.32
N GLY A 82 25.82 28.79 22.35
CA GLY A 82 25.25 29.64 23.40
C GLY A 82 24.04 30.48 22.96
N ASN A 83 23.67 30.44 21.68
CA ASN A 83 22.44 31.06 21.18
C ASN A 83 21.22 30.23 21.62
N GLU A 84 20.26 30.89 22.29
CA GLU A 84 18.92 30.32 22.46
C GLU A 84 18.27 30.07 21.08
N PRO A 85 17.45 29.02 20.93
CA PRO A 85 16.69 28.83 19.70
C PRO A 85 15.83 30.08 19.43
N PRO A 86 15.84 30.63 18.20
CA PRO A 86 15.25 31.93 17.92
C PRO A 86 13.76 31.92 18.28
N ARG A 87 13.37 32.84 19.19
CA ARG A 87 12.01 33.00 19.69
C ARG A 87 11.01 33.00 18.53
N ALA A 88 9.92 32.27 18.71
CA ALA A 88 8.91 32.08 17.67
C ALA A 88 8.41 33.41 17.11
N ASP A 89 8.30 33.49 15.78
CA ASP A 89 8.02 34.71 15.03
C ASP A 89 6.61 35.23 15.37
N GLU A 90 6.53 36.37 16.06
CA GLU A 90 5.28 36.95 16.54
C GLU A 90 4.27 37.20 15.40
N GLU A 91 4.74 37.47 14.17
CA GLU A 91 3.87 37.58 12.98
C GLU A 91 3.23 36.23 12.62
N LEU A 92 3.99 35.12 12.71
CA LEU A 92 3.47 33.78 12.43
C LEU A 92 2.49 33.30 13.52
N ILE A 93 2.76 33.63 14.78
CA ILE A 93 1.87 33.36 15.91
C ILE A 93 0.52 34.07 15.71
N GLU A 94 0.51 35.37 15.40
CA GLU A 94 -0.74 36.11 15.22
C GLU A 94 -1.50 35.71 13.93
N LEU A 95 -0.78 35.32 12.86
CA LEU A 95 -1.41 34.73 11.68
C LEU A 95 -2.04 33.36 11.98
N SER A 96 -1.42 32.54 12.83
CA SER A 96 -1.99 31.28 13.31
C SER A 96 -3.23 31.52 14.18
N LYS A 97 -3.17 32.42 15.18
CA LYS A 97 -4.32 32.80 16.00
C LYS A 97 -5.49 33.31 15.14
N LYS A 98 -5.23 34.17 14.15
CA LYS A 98 -6.25 34.63 13.19
C LYS A 98 -6.88 33.47 12.42
N HIS A 99 -6.09 32.50 11.96
CA HIS A 99 -6.58 31.33 11.24
C HIS A 99 -7.43 30.40 12.11
N LEU A 100 -6.96 30.07 13.32
CA LEU A 100 -7.69 29.23 14.28
C LEU A 100 -8.97 29.92 14.78
N ALA A 101 -8.97 31.25 14.94
CA ALA A 101 -10.17 32.02 15.25
C ALA A 101 -11.16 32.02 14.08
N HIS A 102 -10.71 32.22 12.84
CA HIS A 102 -11.57 32.20 11.65
C HIS A 102 -12.29 30.86 11.47
N HIS A 103 -11.64 29.75 11.84
CA HIS A 103 -12.23 28.41 11.76
C HIS A 103 -12.92 27.94 13.05
N ASP A 104 -13.09 28.79 14.06
CA ASP A 104 -13.80 28.47 15.33
C ASP A 104 -13.13 27.31 16.11
N LEU A 105 -11.79 27.39 16.26
CA LEU A 105 -10.94 26.43 16.96
C LEU A 105 -10.10 27.07 18.09
N LEU A 106 -9.71 28.34 17.97
CA LEU A 106 -8.86 29.02 18.97
C LEU A 106 -9.51 28.98 20.37
N GLY A 107 -8.72 28.60 21.39
CA GLY A 107 -9.19 28.49 22.78
C GLY A 107 -10.02 27.24 23.07
N LYS A 108 -10.09 26.27 22.15
CA LYS A 108 -10.76 24.97 22.34
C LYS A 108 -9.79 23.81 22.55
N THR A 109 -8.66 24.10 23.20
CA THR A 109 -7.74 23.10 23.80
C THR A 109 -8.54 22.13 24.66
N SER A 110 -8.12 20.88 24.69
CA SER A 110 -8.80 19.82 25.44
C SER A 110 -7.88 18.98 26.31
N ASP A 111 -6.58 18.95 26.02
CA ASP A 111 -5.65 18.15 26.82
C ASP A 111 -5.46 18.78 28.22
N GLN A 112 -5.65 17.95 29.24
CA GLN A 112 -5.40 18.25 30.66
C GLN A 112 -4.62 17.09 31.31
N THR A 113 -3.91 16.29 30.51
CA THR A 113 -2.99 15.27 31.03
C THR A 113 -1.86 15.93 31.83
N GLY A 114 -1.45 15.29 32.93
CA GLY A 114 -0.32 15.77 33.72
C GLY A 114 0.98 15.82 32.90
N PRO A 115 1.94 16.69 33.24
CA PRO A 115 3.25 16.71 32.58
C PRO A 115 4.01 15.41 32.81
N ILE A 116 4.31 14.68 31.74
CA ILE A 116 5.07 13.42 31.80
C ILE A 116 6.57 13.73 31.80
N GLY A 117 7.28 13.25 32.83
CA GLY A 117 8.74 13.36 32.95
C GLY A 117 9.35 12.04 33.40
N PHE A 118 10.49 11.68 32.81
CA PHE A 118 11.37 10.55 33.15
C PHE A 118 12.69 10.73 32.39
N GLU A 119 13.75 10.01 32.78
CA GLU A 119 15.02 10.08 32.05
C GLU A 119 14.96 9.27 30.74
N LEU A 120 15.22 9.93 29.61
CA LEU A 120 15.48 9.28 28.32
C LEU A 120 16.95 8.84 28.21
N PRO A 121 17.26 7.79 27.41
CA PRO A 121 18.64 7.49 27.02
C PRO A 121 19.31 8.67 26.28
N ASP A 122 20.62 8.82 26.44
CA ASP A 122 21.39 9.92 25.84
C ASP A 122 21.27 9.99 24.31
N LEU A 123 20.98 11.19 23.79
CA LEU A 123 21.04 11.45 22.35
C LEU A 123 22.48 11.34 21.85
N GLN A 124 22.65 10.62 20.75
CA GLN A 124 23.95 10.30 20.17
C GLN A 124 24.49 11.40 19.25
N GLY A 125 24.15 12.67 19.51
CA GLY A 125 24.48 13.84 18.68
C GLY A 125 23.86 15.13 19.23
N ALA A 126 24.29 16.27 18.71
CA ALA A 126 23.74 17.59 19.07
C ALA A 126 22.40 17.90 18.37
N THR A 127 21.98 17.06 17.42
CA THR A 127 20.67 17.12 16.76
C THR A 127 20.09 15.72 16.60
N LEU A 128 18.79 15.62 16.40
CA LEU A 128 18.11 14.33 16.19
C LEU A 128 18.47 13.74 14.82
N ASP A 129 18.75 14.58 13.81
CA ASP A 129 19.27 14.14 12.50
C ASP A 129 20.68 13.56 12.64
N GLU A 130 21.57 14.17 13.42
CA GLU A 130 22.89 13.60 13.74
C GLU A 130 22.78 12.27 14.50
N HIS A 131 21.94 12.21 15.53
CA HIS A 131 21.66 11.00 16.30
C HIS A 131 21.18 9.86 15.39
N PHE A 132 20.14 10.10 14.58
CA PHE A 132 19.61 9.09 13.66
C PHE A 132 20.56 8.74 12.51
N TYR A 133 21.38 9.69 12.03
CA TYR A 133 22.45 9.41 11.08
C TYR A 133 23.45 8.42 11.68
N ARG A 134 23.95 8.70 12.89
CA ARG A 134 24.94 7.88 13.59
C ARG A 134 24.39 6.50 14.01
N LEU A 135 23.14 6.41 14.50
CA LEU A 135 22.48 5.12 14.73
C LEU A 135 22.33 4.32 13.43
N GLY A 136 21.91 4.99 12.36
CA GLY A 136 21.80 4.40 11.03
C GLY A 136 23.14 3.88 10.51
N MET A 137 24.24 4.63 10.70
CA MET A 137 25.58 4.19 10.34
C MET A 137 26.08 3.03 11.19
N ASP A 138 25.81 3.01 12.50
CA ASP A 138 26.23 1.92 13.40
C ASP A 138 25.60 0.57 13.02
N SER A 139 24.31 0.59 12.65
CA SER A 139 23.59 -0.59 12.15
C SER A 139 23.91 -0.93 10.69
N ALA A 140 24.27 0.06 9.86
CA ALA A 140 24.53 -0.14 8.43
C ALA A 140 25.96 -0.54 8.06
N GLU A 141 27.00 0.05 8.67
CA GLU A 141 28.29 0.22 7.97
C GLU A 141 28.99 -1.09 7.59
N GLU A 142 28.94 -2.13 8.43
CA GLU A 142 29.52 -3.44 8.11
C GLU A 142 28.91 -4.00 6.81
N TYR A 143 27.58 -4.05 6.75
CA TYR A 143 26.82 -4.52 5.59
C TYR A 143 26.91 -3.58 4.40
N LEU A 144 26.93 -2.28 4.64
CA LEU A 144 26.99 -1.25 3.60
C LEU A 144 28.36 -1.23 2.91
N LYS A 145 29.44 -1.51 3.65
CA LYS A 145 30.79 -1.74 3.13
C LYS A 145 30.84 -2.99 2.25
N LEU A 146 30.36 -4.14 2.74
CA LEU A 146 30.25 -5.37 1.97
C LEU A 146 29.44 -5.16 0.69
N ALA A 147 28.28 -4.50 0.78
CA ALA A 147 27.41 -4.23 -0.36
C ALA A 147 28.09 -3.32 -1.41
N LYS A 148 28.77 -2.25 -0.98
CA LYS A 148 29.56 -1.38 -1.86
C LYS A 148 30.75 -2.09 -2.51
N GLN A 149 31.35 -3.10 -1.84
CA GLN A 149 32.42 -3.92 -2.40
C GLN A 149 31.85 -4.92 -3.43
N TYR A 150 30.81 -5.66 -3.08
CA TYR A 150 30.20 -6.67 -3.93
C TYR A 150 29.57 -6.07 -5.20
N ALA A 151 28.95 -4.88 -5.12
CA ALA A 151 28.44 -4.15 -6.28
C ALA A 151 29.55 -3.71 -7.26
N ARG A 152 30.83 -3.76 -6.87
CA ARG A 152 31.99 -3.55 -7.76
C ARG A 152 32.55 -4.89 -8.27
N ALA A 153 32.64 -5.90 -7.42
CA ALA A 153 33.11 -7.25 -7.75
C ALA A 153 32.31 -7.90 -8.88
N SER A 154 32.97 -8.71 -9.69
CA SER A 154 32.34 -9.58 -10.70
C SER A 154 32.71 -11.02 -10.36
N PRO A 155 31.75 -11.96 -10.29
CA PRO A 155 32.04 -13.37 -9.99
C PRO A 155 32.95 -13.98 -11.07
N PRO A 156 33.65 -15.08 -10.76
CA PRO A 156 34.37 -15.87 -11.76
C PRO A 156 33.42 -16.42 -12.85
N PRO A 157 33.94 -16.89 -13.99
CA PRO A 157 33.15 -17.59 -15.00
C PRO A 157 32.33 -18.74 -14.42
N LYS A 158 31.12 -18.97 -14.93
CA LYS A 158 30.27 -20.09 -14.48
C LYS A 158 31.00 -21.44 -14.67
N PRO A 159 30.80 -22.43 -13.77
CA PRO A 159 31.28 -23.79 -13.97
C PRO A 159 30.81 -24.37 -15.32
N ARG A 160 31.65 -25.19 -15.96
CA ARG A 160 31.33 -25.88 -17.23
C ARG A 160 30.78 -27.30 -17.03
N LYS A 161 30.75 -27.77 -15.79
CA LYS A 161 30.30 -29.10 -15.39
C LYS A 161 29.92 -29.06 -13.93
N TRP A 162 28.75 -29.60 -13.61
CA TRP A 162 28.25 -29.70 -12.23
C TRP A 162 28.60 -31.05 -11.62
N VAL A 163 28.75 -31.08 -10.30
CA VAL A 163 29.00 -32.29 -9.51
C VAL A 163 27.68 -32.76 -8.91
N ARG A 164 27.24 -33.95 -9.28
CA ARG A 164 26.02 -34.58 -8.74
C ARG A 164 26.33 -35.18 -7.35
N ARG A 165 26.27 -34.34 -6.31
CA ARG A 165 26.51 -34.65 -4.88
C ARG A 165 25.53 -33.83 -4.03
N SER A 166 24.99 -34.42 -2.97
CA SER A 166 24.11 -33.74 -2.02
C SER A 166 24.86 -32.75 -1.11
N GLY A 167 24.13 -31.77 -0.56
CA GLY A 167 24.73 -30.67 0.19
C GLY A 167 25.46 -29.67 -0.72
N TRP A 168 26.33 -28.83 -0.15
CA TRP A 168 27.05 -27.81 -0.92
C TRP A 168 28.33 -28.36 -1.58
N THR A 169 28.49 -28.06 -2.87
CA THR A 169 29.78 -28.15 -3.57
C THR A 169 30.24 -26.75 -3.96
N LYS A 170 31.50 -26.44 -3.62
CA LYS A 170 32.23 -25.22 -4.00
C LYS A 170 33.01 -25.48 -5.30
N TYR A 171 33.05 -24.49 -6.18
CA TYR A 171 33.67 -24.55 -7.50
C TYR A 171 34.71 -23.44 -7.66
N TYR A 172 35.92 -23.85 -8.01
CA TYR A 172 37.09 -23.00 -8.22
C TYR A 172 37.25 -22.62 -9.70
N ALA A 173 37.86 -21.45 -9.95
CA ALA A 173 38.03 -20.92 -11.31
C ALA A 173 39.01 -21.74 -12.20
N ASP A 174 39.81 -22.62 -11.60
CA ASP A 174 40.68 -23.59 -12.28
C ASP A 174 39.95 -24.90 -12.67
N GLY A 175 38.71 -25.08 -12.22
CA GLY A 175 37.90 -26.29 -12.43
C GLY A 175 37.93 -27.30 -11.28
N ASN A 176 38.66 -27.03 -10.19
CA ASN A 176 38.61 -27.86 -8.98
C ASN A 176 37.27 -27.71 -8.24
N THR A 177 36.90 -28.72 -7.46
CA THR A 177 35.66 -28.73 -6.67
C THR A 177 35.86 -29.35 -5.29
N GLU A 178 35.13 -28.83 -4.31
CA GLU A 178 35.25 -29.19 -2.89
C GLU A 178 33.84 -29.38 -2.29
N ALA A 179 33.66 -30.35 -1.38
CA ALA A 179 32.44 -30.44 -0.57
C ALA A 179 32.60 -29.54 0.67
N VAL A 180 31.60 -28.70 0.95
CA VAL A 180 31.60 -27.81 2.12
C VAL A 180 30.28 -27.93 2.86
N ASP A 181 30.26 -27.69 4.17
CA ASP A 181 29.01 -27.74 4.94
C ASP A 181 28.11 -26.52 4.63
N ALA A 182 28.72 -25.36 4.37
CA ALA A 182 28.06 -24.11 3.98
C ALA A 182 29.04 -23.19 3.20
N PRO A 183 28.55 -22.18 2.44
CA PRO A 183 29.43 -21.25 1.72
C PRO A 183 30.23 -20.33 2.65
N ASP A 184 31.55 -20.30 2.48
CA ASP A 184 32.49 -19.59 3.36
C ASP A 184 32.59 -18.07 3.10
N ALA A 185 31.85 -17.52 2.14
CA ALA A 185 31.90 -16.11 1.77
C ALA A 185 30.91 -15.20 2.55
N ASP A 186 31.36 -13.98 2.87
CA ASP A 186 30.57 -12.90 3.48
C ASP A 186 29.66 -12.15 2.49
N MET A 187 29.85 -12.40 1.18
CA MET A 187 29.13 -11.73 0.09
C MET A 187 28.67 -12.77 -0.94
N LEU A 188 27.36 -12.96 -1.06
CA LEU A 188 26.75 -13.93 -1.97
C LEU A 188 25.62 -13.27 -2.78
N THR A 189 25.47 -13.69 -4.04
CA THR A 189 24.16 -13.74 -4.72
C THR A 189 23.66 -15.18 -4.63
N PHE A 190 22.37 -15.38 -4.34
CA PHE A 190 21.77 -16.67 -4.05
C PHE A 190 20.36 -16.78 -4.68
N ASP A 191 20.03 -17.97 -5.16
CA ASP A 191 18.73 -18.34 -5.75
C ASP A 191 18.46 -19.84 -5.49
N THR A 192 17.18 -20.24 -5.37
CA THR A 192 16.80 -21.64 -5.14
C THR A 192 15.49 -22.02 -5.83
N GLU A 193 15.51 -23.14 -6.54
CA GLU A 193 14.33 -23.69 -7.21
C GLU A 193 13.71 -24.86 -6.44
N VAL A 194 12.38 -24.90 -6.51
CA VAL A 194 11.50 -25.71 -5.66
C VAL A 194 10.49 -26.42 -6.55
N MET A 195 10.35 -27.73 -6.38
CA MET A 195 9.36 -28.54 -7.09
C MET A 195 7.96 -28.34 -6.47
N TRP A 196 7.41 -27.13 -6.63
CA TRP A 196 6.29 -26.56 -5.88
C TRP A 196 4.94 -27.31 -6.01
N HIS A 197 4.86 -28.30 -6.91
CA HIS A 197 3.75 -29.23 -7.03
C HIS A 197 3.91 -30.50 -6.16
N GLU A 198 5.14 -30.91 -5.85
CA GLU A 198 5.47 -32.06 -4.99
C GLU A 198 5.84 -31.62 -3.56
N THR A 199 6.68 -30.60 -3.41
CA THR A 199 7.18 -30.11 -2.11
C THR A 199 7.33 -28.58 -2.06
N GLN A 200 7.36 -28.01 -0.85
CA GLN A 200 7.69 -26.60 -0.60
C GLN A 200 9.18 -26.37 -0.30
N PHE A 201 9.95 -27.46 -0.10
CA PHE A 201 11.36 -27.45 0.25
C PHE A 201 12.27 -27.35 -1.00
N PRO A 202 13.50 -26.84 -0.85
CA PRO A 202 14.43 -26.66 -1.97
C PRO A 202 14.83 -28.00 -2.61
N ALA A 203 14.76 -28.06 -3.94
CA ALA A 203 15.28 -29.18 -4.71
C ALA A 203 16.77 -28.96 -5.05
N MET A 204 17.10 -27.72 -5.44
CA MET A 204 18.47 -27.26 -5.72
C MET A 204 18.61 -25.76 -5.43
N ALA A 205 19.86 -25.31 -5.27
CA ALA A 205 20.18 -23.89 -5.17
C ALA A 205 21.55 -23.58 -5.77
N CYS A 206 21.74 -22.33 -6.16
CA CYS A 206 23.01 -21.84 -6.69
C CYS A 206 23.42 -20.55 -5.98
N ALA A 207 24.72 -20.35 -5.78
CA ALA A 207 25.27 -19.11 -5.25
C ALA A 207 26.56 -18.69 -5.95
N ALA A 208 26.78 -17.38 -6.05
CA ALA A 208 28.01 -16.79 -6.53
C ALA A 208 28.58 -15.83 -5.48
N SER A 209 29.86 -15.97 -5.16
CA SER A 209 30.62 -14.98 -4.39
C SER A 209 31.46 -14.10 -5.33
N ALA A 210 32.34 -13.25 -4.79
CA ALA A 210 33.32 -12.55 -5.62
C ALA A 210 34.34 -13.50 -6.27
N ASP A 211 34.63 -14.63 -5.62
CA ASP A 211 35.82 -15.45 -5.93
C ASP A 211 35.49 -16.91 -6.34
N HIS A 212 34.32 -17.43 -5.93
CA HIS A 212 33.89 -18.82 -6.12
C HIS A 212 32.39 -18.95 -6.46
N TRP A 213 32.03 -20.02 -7.16
CA TRP A 213 30.64 -20.49 -7.31
C TRP A 213 30.34 -21.61 -6.31
N TYR A 214 29.06 -21.78 -5.96
CA TYR A 214 28.56 -22.87 -5.12
C TYR A 214 27.26 -23.41 -5.71
N ALA A 215 27.05 -24.71 -5.58
CA ALA A 215 25.77 -25.37 -5.87
C ALA A 215 25.37 -26.25 -4.69
N TRP A 216 24.08 -26.27 -4.37
CA TRP A 216 23.49 -27.16 -3.37
C TRP A 216 22.46 -28.07 -4.03
N LEU A 217 22.50 -29.36 -3.72
CA LEU A 217 21.51 -30.34 -4.16
C LEU A 217 20.88 -31.05 -2.96
N SER A 218 19.55 -31.19 -2.98
CA SER A 218 18.82 -31.90 -1.93
C SER A 218 19.13 -33.41 -1.98
N PRO A 219 19.44 -34.06 -0.84
CA PRO A 219 19.57 -35.53 -0.77
C PRO A 219 18.32 -36.25 -1.31
N TRP A 220 17.14 -35.66 -1.11
CA TRP A 220 15.87 -36.15 -1.64
C TRP A 220 15.83 -36.14 -3.18
N LEU A 221 16.30 -35.06 -3.81
CA LEU A 221 16.35 -34.95 -5.27
C LEU A 221 17.30 -36.01 -5.87
N LEU A 222 18.38 -36.35 -5.17
CA LEU A 222 19.29 -37.41 -5.60
C LEU A 222 18.80 -38.83 -5.25
N GLY A 223 17.65 -38.96 -4.56
CA GLY A 223 17.10 -40.25 -4.12
C GLY A 223 17.94 -40.94 -3.05
N GLU A 224 18.70 -40.17 -2.27
CA GLU A 224 19.48 -40.67 -1.13
C GLU A 224 18.59 -40.88 0.12
N THR A 225 17.39 -40.27 0.13
CA THR A 225 16.37 -40.39 1.18
C THR A 225 15.00 -40.03 0.61
N GLU A 226 13.93 -40.51 1.26
CA GLU A 226 12.54 -40.18 0.91
C GLU A 226 11.97 -38.98 1.70
N ASN A 227 12.70 -38.46 2.69
CA ASN A 227 12.31 -37.22 3.38
C ASN A 227 12.61 -36.00 2.47
N ASP A 228 11.60 -35.21 2.12
CA ASP A 228 11.76 -33.99 1.31
C ASP A 228 12.20 -32.76 2.11
N ARG A 229 12.00 -32.77 3.44
CA ARG A 229 12.12 -31.62 4.35
C ARG A 229 13.57 -31.22 4.67
N HIS A 230 14.39 -30.96 3.67
CA HIS A 230 15.74 -30.42 3.83
C HIS A 230 15.76 -28.90 3.70
N LEU A 231 16.55 -28.21 4.52
CA LEU A 231 16.82 -26.78 4.38
C LEU A 231 18.29 -26.55 4.02
N ILE A 232 18.56 -25.42 3.37
CA ILE A 232 19.88 -25.03 2.91
C ILE A 232 20.63 -24.34 4.06
N PRO A 233 21.77 -24.87 4.53
CA PRO A 233 22.60 -24.17 5.51
C PRO A 233 23.40 -23.04 4.86
N LEU A 234 23.47 -21.88 5.51
CA LEU A 234 24.47 -20.83 5.24
C LEU A 234 25.53 -20.74 6.36
N GLY A 235 25.46 -21.55 7.41
CA GLY A 235 26.50 -21.68 8.43
C GLY A 235 26.46 -20.59 9.49
N ASP A 236 27.62 -19.99 9.77
CA ASP A 236 27.84 -19.17 10.98
C ASP A 236 26.96 -17.91 11.06
N THR A 237 25.91 -17.98 11.89
CA THR A 237 24.94 -16.90 12.13
C THR A 237 25.50 -15.68 12.84
N THR A 238 26.72 -15.76 13.38
CA THR A 238 27.37 -14.66 14.13
C THR A 238 28.23 -13.75 13.24
N LYS A 239 28.48 -14.14 11.99
CA LYS A 239 29.23 -13.33 11.02
C LYS A 239 28.32 -12.37 10.24
N PRO A 240 28.72 -11.11 10.00
CA PRO A 240 28.01 -10.21 9.10
C PRO A 240 28.12 -10.70 7.65
N ARG A 241 27.01 -11.17 7.07
CA ARG A 241 26.93 -11.61 5.67
C ARG A 241 25.87 -10.82 4.91
N ILE A 242 26.13 -10.48 3.66
CA ILE A 242 25.09 -10.06 2.71
C ILE A 242 24.70 -11.20 1.76
N VAL A 243 23.40 -11.34 1.53
CA VAL A 243 22.83 -12.32 0.59
C VAL A 243 21.92 -11.55 -0.37
N VAL A 244 22.38 -11.37 -1.61
CA VAL A 244 21.64 -10.70 -2.68
C VAL A 244 20.74 -11.72 -3.39
N GLY A 245 19.47 -11.35 -3.62
CA GLY A 245 18.53 -12.18 -4.36
C GLY A 245 17.50 -11.35 -5.13
N HIS A 246 16.53 -11.99 -5.76
CA HIS A 246 15.44 -11.31 -6.44
C HIS A 246 14.10 -11.90 -6.01
N ASN A 247 13.28 -11.11 -5.29
CA ASN A 247 12.20 -11.64 -4.45
C ASN A 247 12.74 -12.53 -3.31
N VAL A 248 13.89 -12.13 -2.73
CA VAL A 248 14.71 -12.92 -1.79
C VAL A 248 13.96 -13.46 -0.55
N GLY A 249 12.81 -12.91 -0.21
CA GLY A 249 11.94 -13.46 0.85
C GLY A 249 11.44 -14.88 0.54
N TYR A 250 11.34 -15.27 -0.73
CA TYR A 250 11.04 -16.64 -1.14
C TYR A 250 12.22 -17.58 -0.88
N ASP A 251 13.43 -17.16 -1.23
CA ASP A 251 14.66 -17.96 -1.09
C ASP A 251 15.07 -18.08 0.38
N ARG A 252 14.88 -17.00 1.15
CA ARG A 252 15.08 -16.97 2.60
C ARG A 252 14.27 -18.04 3.34
N ALA A 253 13.05 -18.33 2.88
CA ALA A 253 12.20 -19.38 3.45
C ALA A 253 12.73 -20.81 3.20
N ARG A 254 13.91 -20.98 2.58
CA ARG A 254 14.59 -22.27 2.39
C ARG A 254 15.91 -22.37 3.16
N ILE A 255 16.28 -21.33 3.93
CA ILE A 255 17.54 -21.25 4.67
C ILE A 255 17.34 -21.75 6.10
N ALA A 256 18.16 -22.70 6.54
CA ALA A 256 18.00 -23.38 7.82
C ALA A 256 18.11 -22.44 9.03
N GLU A 257 19.10 -21.54 9.02
CA GLU A 257 19.43 -20.71 10.19
C GLU A 257 18.44 -19.57 10.47
N GLU A 258 17.59 -19.25 9.50
CA GLU A 258 16.60 -18.18 9.63
C GLU A 258 15.41 -18.58 10.51
N TYR A 259 15.18 -19.88 10.67
CA TYR A 259 14.18 -20.51 11.53
C TYR A 259 14.63 -20.59 13.01
N SER A 260 15.17 -19.49 13.54
CA SER A 260 15.63 -19.38 14.94
C SER A 260 15.00 -18.18 15.64
N LEU A 261 14.84 -18.24 16.97
CA LEU A 261 14.44 -17.07 17.76
C LEU A 261 15.51 -15.99 17.81
N LYS A 262 16.79 -16.39 17.81
CA LYS A 262 17.92 -15.45 17.74
C LYS A 262 18.00 -14.88 16.31
N GLN A 263 18.03 -13.56 16.18
CA GLN A 263 18.24 -12.93 14.86
C GLN A 263 19.65 -13.24 14.35
N THR A 264 19.76 -13.65 13.08
CA THR A 264 21.03 -13.90 12.40
C THR A 264 21.74 -12.58 12.07
N ARG A 265 23.05 -12.65 11.77
CA ARG A 265 23.79 -11.54 11.15
C ARG A 265 23.85 -11.65 9.61
N ASN A 266 22.97 -12.45 9.00
CA ASN A 266 22.65 -12.34 7.58
C ASN A 266 21.86 -11.04 7.28
N PHE A 267 22.01 -10.49 6.09
CA PHE A 267 21.14 -9.44 5.54
C PHE A 267 20.78 -9.78 4.10
N PHE A 268 19.49 -10.07 3.88
CA PHE A 268 18.92 -10.36 2.57
C PHE A 268 18.61 -9.06 1.81
N ILE A 269 19.35 -8.81 0.73
CA ILE A 269 19.22 -7.61 -0.10
C ILE A 269 18.40 -7.96 -1.34
N ASP A 270 17.11 -7.61 -1.30
CA ASP A 270 16.17 -7.87 -2.39
C ASP A 270 16.33 -6.88 -3.55
N THR A 271 16.86 -7.35 -4.69
CA THR A 271 16.96 -6.52 -5.91
C THR A 271 15.60 -6.06 -6.45
N MET A 272 14.50 -6.77 -6.17
CA MET A 272 13.15 -6.33 -6.57
C MET A 272 12.70 -5.11 -5.77
N SER A 273 12.86 -5.11 -4.44
CA SER A 273 12.62 -3.95 -3.58
C SER A 273 13.46 -2.74 -3.97
N LEU A 274 14.77 -2.94 -4.22
CA LEU A 274 15.65 -1.86 -4.67
C LEU A 274 15.18 -1.29 -6.03
N HIS A 275 14.77 -2.15 -6.98
CA HIS A 275 14.24 -1.73 -8.27
C HIS A 275 12.94 -0.94 -8.13
N VAL A 276 11.99 -1.41 -7.31
CA VAL A 276 10.69 -0.77 -7.13
C VAL A 276 10.82 0.63 -6.51
N ALA A 277 11.77 0.82 -5.58
CA ALA A 277 12.06 2.11 -4.99
C ALA A 277 12.59 3.15 -6.01
N VAL A 278 13.42 2.72 -6.97
CA VAL A 278 14.10 3.61 -7.94
C VAL A 278 13.32 3.78 -9.25
N ASN A 279 12.75 2.71 -9.79
CA ASN A 279 12.15 2.66 -11.12
C ASN A 279 10.74 2.02 -11.15
N GLY A 280 10.14 1.68 -10.01
CA GLY A 280 8.81 1.07 -9.96
C GLY A 280 7.68 1.99 -10.48
N MET A 281 6.61 1.40 -11.02
CA MET A 281 5.41 2.09 -11.54
C MET A 281 4.21 2.03 -10.59
N CYS A 282 3.42 3.10 -10.54
CA CYS A 282 2.18 3.13 -9.76
C CYS A 282 1.03 2.36 -10.44
N SER A 283 -0.04 2.09 -9.71
CA SER A 283 -1.19 1.31 -10.21
C SER A 283 -1.88 1.92 -11.43
N ARG A 284 -1.91 3.26 -11.55
CA ARG A 284 -2.46 3.98 -12.71
C ARG A 284 -1.60 3.88 -13.97
N GLN A 285 -0.29 3.63 -13.83
CA GLN A 285 0.65 3.51 -14.95
C GLN A 285 0.64 2.11 -15.58
N ARG A 286 0.36 1.06 -14.79
CA ARG A 286 0.39 -0.35 -15.24
C ARG A 286 -0.43 -0.64 -16.52
N PRO A 287 -1.64 -0.08 -16.74
CA PRO A 287 -2.39 -0.31 -17.99
C PRO A 287 -1.70 0.28 -19.23
N ASN A 288 -1.25 1.55 -19.17
CA ASN A 288 -0.54 2.21 -20.26
C ASN A 288 0.76 1.49 -20.60
N TRP A 289 1.55 1.15 -19.58
CA TRP A 289 2.79 0.38 -19.75
C TRP A 289 2.53 -1.00 -20.37
N THR A 290 1.46 -1.69 -19.97
CA THR A 290 1.09 -2.99 -20.56
C THR A 290 0.65 -2.85 -22.03
N LYS A 291 -0.06 -1.76 -22.40
CA LYS A 291 -0.40 -1.46 -23.80
C LYS A 291 0.86 -1.22 -24.63
N ALA A 292 1.75 -0.35 -24.16
CA ALA A 292 3.00 -0.01 -24.86
C ALA A 292 3.97 -1.21 -24.96
N ARG A 293 4.10 -2.00 -23.89
CA ARG A 293 4.92 -3.23 -23.91
C ARG A 293 4.37 -4.22 -24.94
N LYS A 294 3.05 -4.44 -25.01
CA LYS A 294 2.43 -5.30 -26.04
C LYS A 294 2.63 -4.76 -27.45
N ALA A 295 2.56 -3.46 -27.67
CA ALA A 295 2.83 -2.86 -28.98
C ALA A 295 4.29 -3.15 -29.41
N ARG A 296 5.26 -2.93 -28.51
CA ARG A 296 6.68 -3.24 -28.74
C ARG A 296 6.92 -4.76 -28.91
N GLU A 297 6.26 -5.61 -28.14
CA GLU A 297 6.32 -7.08 -28.28
C GLU A 297 5.71 -7.60 -29.60
N MET A 298 4.79 -6.85 -30.23
CA MET A 298 4.28 -7.16 -31.57
C MET A 298 5.24 -6.64 -32.65
N GLN A 299 5.79 -5.43 -32.49
CA GLN A 299 6.79 -4.87 -33.40
C GLN A 299 8.08 -5.72 -33.43
N ASP A 300 8.60 -6.12 -32.26
CA ASP A 300 9.74 -7.04 -32.08
C ASP A 300 9.53 -8.40 -32.79
N LYS A 301 8.28 -8.79 -33.09
CA LYS A 301 7.94 -10.01 -33.84
C LYS A 301 7.84 -9.75 -35.34
N TYR A 302 7.10 -8.72 -35.76
CA TYR A 302 7.02 -8.36 -37.18
C TYR A 302 8.39 -8.03 -37.79
N SER A 303 9.32 -7.48 -37.00
CA SER A 303 10.73 -7.27 -37.40
C SER A 303 11.63 -8.52 -37.31
N LYS A 304 11.09 -9.70 -37.01
CA LYS A 304 11.80 -10.99 -36.97
C LYS A 304 11.20 -12.05 -37.90
N ASP A 305 9.89 -11.98 -38.16
CA ASP A 305 9.20 -12.88 -39.08
C ASP A 305 9.48 -12.46 -40.54
N SER A 306 10.55 -13.00 -41.12
CA SER A 306 11.10 -12.62 -42.44
C SER A 306 10.23 -12.96 -43.67
N GLU A 307 8.94 -13.25 -43.49
CA GLU A 307 7.96 -13.38 -44.57
C GLU A 307 7.20 -12.06 -44.86
N TYR A 308 7.42 -11.00 -44.06
CA TYR A 308 6.63 -9.75 -44.11
C TYR A 308 7.40 -8.47 -44.52
N ASP A 309 8.60 -8.62 -45.10
CA ASP A 309 9.49 -7.51 -45.50
C ASP A 309 8.80 -6.50 -46.46
N ASP A 310 7.90 -6.98 -47.32
CA ASP A 310 7.15 -6.20 -48.32
C ASP A 310 5.95 -5.41 -47.74
N LEU A 311 5.68 -5.50 -46.43
CA LEU A 311 4.63 -4.71 -45.76
C LEU A 311 5.14 -3.57 -44.85
N GLY A 312 6.45 -3.39 -44.71
CA GLY A 312 7.03 -2.29 -43.93
C GLY A 312 6.41 -0.91 -44.22
N PRO A 313 6.31 -0.46 -45.49
CA PRO A 313 5.77 0.85 -45.85
C PRO A 313 4.26 1.03 -45.58
N LEU A 314 3.50 -0.07 -45.40
CA LEU A 314 2.05 -0.02 -45.19
C LEU A 314 1.65 0.18 -43.71
N ILE A 315 2.57 -0.07 -42.79
CA ILE A 315 2.41 0.25 -41.36
C ILE A 315 2.76 1.73 -41.10
N GLU A 316 3.56 2.37 -41.97
CA GLU A 316 3.89 3.81 -41.93
C GLU A 316 2.74 4.73 -42.39
N SER A 317 1.48 4.42 -42.06
CA SER A 317 0.37 5.37 -42.22
C SER A 317 0.46 6.47 -41.15
N PRO A 318 0.79 7.74 -41.50
CA PRO A 318 1.03 8.79 -40.52
C PRO A 318 -0.31 9.41 -40.06
N GLY A 319 -1.12 8.61 -39.37
CA GLY A 319 -2.55 8.89 -39.17
C GLY A 319 -3.25 8.17 -38.03
N SER A 320 -2.54 7.73 -36.97
CA SER A 320 -3.19 7.33 -35.70
C SER A 320 -2.27 7.30 -34.45
N ILE A 321 -1.17 8.06 -34.44
CA ILE A 321 -0.33 8.27 -33.24
C ILE A 321 -0.23 9.77 -32.92
N GLU A 322 -1.38 10.37 -32.58
CA GLU A 322 -1.41 11.57 -31.72
C GLU A 322 -1.25 11.14 -30.25
N ASP A 323 -0.03 10.78 -29.85
CA ASP A 323 0.35 10.63 -28.45
C ASP A 323 1.83 11.04 -28.32
N GLU A 324 2.14 12.01 -27.44
CA GLU A 324 3.50 12.13 -26.89
C GLU A 324 3.77 10.79 -26.19
N GLU A 325 4.78 10.00 -26.60
CA GLU A 325 5.09 8.74 -25.87
C GLU A 325 5.29 9.07 -24.39
N ASP A 326 4.43 8.51 -23.55
CA ASP A 326 4.36 8.69 -22.09
C ASP A 326 5.78 8.45 -21.50
N LEU A 327 6.59 9.50 -21.34
CA LEU A 327 8.07 9.40 -21.30
C LEU A 327 8.61 8.52 -20.14
N TRP A 328 7.80 8.36 -19.09
CA TRP A 328 8.05 7.48 -17.95
C TRP A 328 7.98 5.98 -18.30
N ILE A 329 7.37 5.57 -19.42
CA ILE A 329 7.33 4.17 -19.89
C ILE A 329 8.76 3.66 -20.16
N GLY A 330 9.64 4.53 -20.67
CA GLY A 330 11.07 4.25 -20.82
C GLY A 330 11.89 4.36 -19.52
N ARG A 331 11.24 4.55 -18.37
CA ARG A 331 11.87 4.74 -17.04
C ARG A 331 11.35 3.75 -15.99
N SER A 332 10.62 2.73 -16.42
CA SER A 332 10.00 1.74 -15.53
C SER A 332 9.81 0.39 -16.20
N SER A 333 9.85 -0.68 -15.40
CA SER A 333 9.49 -2.05 -15.82
C SER A 333 8.56 -2.72 -14.82
N ALA A 334 7.97 -3.85 -15.21
CA ALA A 334 7.33 -4.72 -14.24
C ALA A 334 8.38 -5.37 -13.32
N ASN A 335 7.93 -5.85 -12.17
CA ASN A 335 8.80 -6.28 -11.08
C ASN A 335 9.62 -7.57 -11.34
N SER A 336 9.32 -8.38 -12.37
CA SER A 336 9.94 -9.71 -12.53
C SER A 336 11.38 -9.63 -13.04
N LEU A 337 12.25 -10.56 -12.62
CA LEU A 337 13.68 -10.53 -12.99
C LEU A 337 13.92 -10.42 -14.50
N ARG A 338 13.11 -11.09 -15.34
CA ARG A 338 13.12 -10.91 -16.81
C ARG A 338 12.89 -9.45 -17.23
N ASP A 339 11.85 -8.81 -16.69
CA ASP A 339 11.50 -7.42 -17.03
C ASP A 339 12.57 -6.43 -16.50
N VAL A 340 13.06 -6.67 -15.26
CA VAL A 340 14.07 -5.85 -14.58
C VAL A 340 15.45 -5.99 -15.25
N ALA A 341 15.85 -7.19 -15.67
CA ALA A 341 17.10 -7.45 -16.39
C ALA A 341 17.06 -6.94 -17.83
N LYS A 342 15.92 -7.03 -18.54
CA LYS A 342 15.76 -6.37 -19.85
C LYS A 342 15.83 -4.85 -19.70
N PHE A 343 15.31 -4.28 -18.61
CA PHE A 343 15.35 -2.83 -18.37
C PHE A 343 16.72 -2.29 -17.92
N HIS A 344 17.36 -2.89 -16.90
CA HIS A 344 18.65 -2.38 -16.36
C HIS A 344 19.90 -2.92 -17.06
N CYS A 345 19.81 -4.05 -17.77
CA CYS A 345 20.97 -4.73 -18.35
C CYS A 345 20.82 -5.10 -19.83
N ASN A 346 19.64 -4.87 -20.43
CA ASN A 346 19.27 -5.34 -21.78
C ASN A 346 19.41 -6.87 -21.96
N ILE A 347 19.27 -7.65 -20.89
CA ILE A 347 19.35 -9.11 -20.92
C ILE A 347 17.94 -9.69 -21.11
N THR A 348 17.79 -10.64 -22.03
CA THR A 348 16.54 -11.40 -22.21
C THR A 348 16.71 -12.79 -21.61
N ILE A 349 15.92 -13.11 -20.59
CA ILE A 349 15.93 -14.40 -19.89
C ILE A 349 14.79 -15.27 -20.46
N ASP A 350 15.04 -16.52 -20.84
CA ASP A 350 13.96 -17.44 -21.19
C ASP A 350 13.24 -17.98 -19.93
N LYS A 351 12.09 -18.65 -20.08
CA LYS A 351 11.28 -19.23 -18.98
C LYS A 351 10.97 -20.71 -19.13
N THR A 352 11.20 -21.29 -20.31
CA THR A 352 10.88 -22.69 -20.64
C THR A 352 11.43 -23.69 -19.62
N GLN A 353 12.70 -23.55 -19.24
CA GLN A 353 13.37 -24.41 -18.27
C GLN A 353 12.79 -24.30 -16.85
N ARG A 354 12.28 -23.14 -16.46
CA ARG A 354 11.66 -22.92 -15.14
C ARG A 354 10.33 -23.66 -15.01
N GLU A 355 9.57 -23.72 -16.09
CA GLU A 355 8.23 -24.34 -16.10
C GLU A 355 8.32 -25.85 -15.80
N TRP A 356 9.46 -26.48 -16.09
CA TRP A 356 9.75 -27.89 -15.76
C TRP A 356 9.72 -28.21 -14.26
N PHE A 357 10.04 -27.26 -13.35
CA PHE A 357 9.91 -27.49 -11.90
C PHE A 357 8.43 -27.58 -11.42
N GLY A 358 7.47 -27.30 -12.31
CA GLY A 358 6.03 -27.59 -12.07
C GLY A 358 5.46 -28.70 -12.97
N GLU A 359 6.16 -29.10 -14.04
CA GLU A 359 5.66 -30.06 -15.03
C GLU A 359 6.33 -31.46 -14.96
N LEU A 360 7.56 -31.54 -14.47
CA LEU A 360 8.33 -32.79 -14.36
C LEU A 360 8.32 -33.33 -12.92
N ASP A 361 8.40 -34.65 -12.81
CA ASP A 361 8.57 -35.36 -11.55
C ASP A 361 10.04 -35.43 -11.10
N ARG A 362 10.25 -36.04 -9.93
CA ARG A 362 11.59 -36.24 -9.34
C ARG A 362 12.58 -36.94 -10.29
N GLU A 363 12.13 -37.81 -11.20
CA GLU A 363 13.04 -38.50 -12.13
C GLU A 363 13.38 -37.60 -13.34
N GLY A 364 12.38 -36.92 -13.93
CA GLY A 364 12.60 -35.99 -15.04
C GLY A 364 13.52 -34.81 -14.70
N ILE A 365 13.48 -34.31 -13.46
CA ILE A 365 14.42 -33.27 -12.98
C ILE A 365 15.85 -33.83 -12.84
N ARG A 366 16.02 -35.10 -12.43
CA ARG A 366 17.35 -35.74 -12.29
C ARG A 366 18.01 -36.02 -13.63
N GLU A 367 17.24 -36.36 -14.66
CA GLU A 367 17.78 -36.53 -16.02
C GLU A 367 18.38 -35.21 -16.53
N LYS A 368 17.61 -34.11 -16.41
CA LYS A 368 17.98 -32.77 -16.88
C LYS A 368 18.82 -31.94 -15.91
N LEU A 369 19.34 -32.54 -14.85
CA LEU A 369 19.96 -31.83 -13.72
C LEU A 369 21.06 -30.83 -14.13
N ASP A 370 21.94 -31.18 -15.08
CA ASP A 370 23.02 -30.29 -15.51
C ASP A 370 22.50 -29.04 -16.27
N GLU A 371 21.42 -29.18 -17.05
CA GLU A 371 20.77 -28.06 -17.75
C GLU A 371 20.04 -27.13 -16.77
N LEU A 372 19.37 -27.70 -15.78
CA LEU A 372 18.68 -26.95 -14.73
C LEU A 372 19.67 -26.21 -13.80
N MET A 373 20.83 -26.80 -13.51
CA MET A 373 21.90 -26.11 -12.80
C MET A 373 22.51 -24.95 -13.61
N ASP A 374 22.67 -25.12 -14.92
CA ASP A 374 23.12 -24.03 -15.82
C ASP A 374 22.11 -22.87 -15.88
N TYR A 375 20.80 -23.17 -15.80
CA TYR A 375 19.72 -22.20 -15.65
C TYR A 375 19.80 -21.47 -14.29
N CYS A 376 19.88 -22.18 -13.15
CA CYS A 376 19.98 -21.56 -11.82
C CYS A 376 21.22 -20.64 -11.74
N ALA A 377 22.35 -21.10 -12.25
CA ALA A 377 23.57 -20.30 -12.30
C ALA A 377 23.49 -19.11 -13.29
N ALA A 378 22.58 -19.14 -14.27
CA ALA A 378 22.28 -17.98 -15.11
C ALA A 378 21.43 -16.93 -14.35
N ASP A 379 20.41 -17.34 -13.59
CA ASP A 379 19.55 -16.38 -12.87
C ASP A 379 20.29 -15.72 -11.69
N VAL A 380 21.24 -16.43 -11.04
CA VAL A 380 22.20 -15.84 -10.08
C VAL A 380 23.11 -14.80 -10.74
N ASP A 381 23.71 -15.11 -11.89
CA ASP A 381 24.57 -14.18 -12.64
C ASP A 381 23.80 -12.93 -13.11
N VAL A 382 22.57 -13.11 -13.59
CA VAL A 382 21.68 -12.01 -14.01
C VAL A 382 21.21 -11.19 -12.80
N THR A 383 20.89 -11.82 -11.68
CA THR A 383 20.55 -11.13 -10.42
C THR A 383 21.70 -10.26 -9.93
N HIS A 384 22.95 -10.75 -9.99
CA HIS A 384 24.13 -9.94 -9.65
C HIS A 384 24.32 -8.77 -10.63
N LYS A 385 24.15 -8.99 -11.93
CA LYS A 385 24.23 -7.93 -12.95
C LYS A 385 23.18 -6.83 -12.73
N VAL A 386 21.96 -7.20 -12.34
CA VAL A 386 20.90 -6.28 -11.91
C VAL A 386 21.32 -5.55 -10.63
N TYR A 387 21.79 -6.26 -9.61
CA TYR A 387 22.25 -5.67 -8.34
C TYR A 387 23.33 -4.59 -8.54
N LYS A 388 24.36 -4.87 -9.35
CA LYS A 388 25.43 -3.91 -9.72
C LYS A 388 24.90 -2.61 -10.36
N ARG A 389 23.73 -2.64 -11.01
CA ARG A 389 23.08 -1.47 -11.60
C ARG A 389 22.13 -0.77 -10.64
N VAL A 390 21.33 -1.51 -9.89
CA VAL A 390 20.23 -0.98 -9.09
C VAL A 390 20.70 -0.45 -7.72
N PHE A 391 21.65 -1.13 -7.07
CA PHE A 391 22.10 -0.76 -5.72
C PHE A 391 22.72 0.66 -5.62
N PRO A 392 23.59 1.11 -6.55
CA PRO A 392 24.07 2.49 -6.54
C PRO A 392 22.93 3.53 -6.70
N ASN A 393 21.96 3.25 -7.58
CA ASN A 393 20.82 4.14 -7.82
C ASN A 393 19.88 4.19 -6.61
N PHE A 394 19.75 3.08 -5.87
CA PHE A 394 19.05 3.06 -4.59
C PHE A 394 19.72 3.97 -3.56
N LEU A 395 21.05 3.95 -3.44
CA LEU A 395 21.77 4.84 -2.51
C LEU A 395 21.66 6.33 -2.89
N GLU A 396 21.58 6.67 -4.18
CA GLU A 396 21.31 8.06 -4.61
C GLU A 396 19.84 8.48 -4.37
N THR A 397 18.93 7.51 -4.39
CA THR A 397 17.50 7.74 -4.16
C THR A 397 17.15 7.77 -2.67
N CYS A 398 17.74 6.92 -1.84
CA CYS A 398 17.55 6.83 -0.39
C CYS A 398 18.88 7.11 0.35
N PRO A 399 19.34 8.37 0.40
CA PRO A 399 20.72 8.72 0.82
C PRO A 399 20.97 8.64 2.33
N HIS A 400 19.95 8.52 3.18
CA HIS A 400 20.13 8.46 4.63
C HIS A 400 20.32 7.01 5.10
N PRO A 401 21.35 6.68 5.91
CA PRO A 401 21.77 5.31 6.20
C PRO A 401 20.67 4.45 6.86
N VAL A 402 19.81 5.06 7.69
CA VAL A 402 18.59 4.43 8.26
C VAL A 402 17.72 3.73 7.20
N SER A 403 17.61 4.27 5.98
CA SER A 403 16.81 3.64 4.90
C SER A 403 17.43 2.38 4.30
N PHE A 404 18.73 2.15 4.50
CA PHE A 404 19.39 0.89 4.16
C PHE A 404 19.43 -0.05 5.36
N ALA A 405 19.76 0.46 6.55
CA ALA A 405 19.84 -0.32 7.79
C ALA A 405 18.50 -1.03 8.13
N ALA A 406 17.36 -0.32 8.05
CA ALA A 406 16.06 -0.89 8.42
C ALA A 406 15.66 -2.10 7.55
N LEU A 407 16.16 -2.18 6.30
CA LEU A 407 15.88 -3.31 5.40
C LEU A 407 16.45 -4.64 5.93
N ARG A 408 17.50 -4.61 6.76
CA ARG A 408 18.05 -5.81 7.43
C ARG A 408 17.01 -6.46 8.35
N HIS A 409 16.21 -5.66 9.05
CA HIS A 409 15.20 -6.17 9.99
C HIS A 409 13.90 -6.50 9.25
N LEU A 410 13.44 -5.64 8.33
CA LEU A 410 12.24 -5.89 7.50
C LEU A 410 12.37 -7.14 6.59
N SER A 411 13.59 -7.56 6.23
CA SER A 411 13.83 -8.80 5.48
C SER A 411 13.98 -10.04 6.39
N THR A 412 14.11 -9.87 7.71
CA THR A 412 14.36 -10.97 8.67
C THR A 412 13.24 -11.18 9.70
N GLU A 413 12.03 -10.69 9.40
CA GLU A 413 10.80 -10.93 10.19
C GLU A 413 10.49 -12.44 10.33
N ILE A 414 9.78 -12.82 11.40
CA ILE A 414 9.53 -14.22 11.80
C ILE A 414 8.24 -14.34 12.62
N LEU A 415 7.44 -15.38 12.33
CA LEU A 415 6.16 -15.65 12.97
C LEU A 415 6.19 -17.02 13.66
N PRO A 416 6.27 -17.09 15.01
CA PRO A 416 6.20 -18.36 15.74
C PRO A 416 4.77 -18.92 15.72
N VAL A 417 4.65 -20.24 15.62
CA VAL A 417 3.39 -21.01 15.64
C VAL A 417 3.58 -22.29 16.44
N ASN A 418 2.49 -22.99 16.75
CA ASN A 418 2.51 -24.33 17.34
C ASN A 418 1.54 -25.27 16.57
N LYS A 419 1.38 -26.53 17.00
CA LYS A 419 0.41 -27.49 16.41
C LYS A 419 -1.03 -26.99 16.28
N GLY A 420 -1.40 -25.92 17.00
CA GLY A 420 -2.66 -25.20 16.81
C GLY A 420 -2.84 -24.65 15.39
N TRP A 421 -1.75 -24.41 14.65
CA TRP A 421 -1.79 -24.04 13.23
C TRP A 421 -2.42 -25.11 12.34
N ASP A 422 -1.96 -26.36 12.45
CA ASP A 422 -2.50 -27.48 11.65
C ASP A 422 -3.95 -27.74 12.05
N SER A 423 -4.24 -27.71 13.36
CA SER A 423 -5.61 -27.77 13.89
C SER A 423 -6.49 -26.64 13.36
N TYR A 424 -5.96 -25.43 13.15
CA TYR A 424 -6.69 -24.30 12.58
C TYR A 424 -6.99 -24.50 11.09
N LEU A 425 -6.03 -25.01 10.30
CA LEU A 425 -6.25 -25.34 8.89
C LEU A 425 -7.38 -26.38 8.74
N GLU A 426 -7.32 -27.45 9.54
CA GLU A 426 -8.34 -28.50 9.57
C GLU A 426 -9.71 -27.97 10.01
N ASN A 427 -9.78 -27.24 11.13
CA ASN A 427 -11.06 -26.71 11.64
C ASN A 427 -11.67 -25.66 10.71
N ALA A 428 -10.87 -24.82 10.06
CA ALA A 428 -11.37 -23.81 9.12
C ALA A 428 -11.91 -24.45 7.83
N GLU A 429 -11.19 -25.42 7.23
CA GLU A 429 -11.70 -26.13 6.04
C GLU A 429 -12.89 -27.04 6.41
N ALA A 430 -12.85 -27.78 7.53
CA ALA A 430 -13.97 -28.61 7.96
C ALA A 430 -15.23 -27.78 8.26
N THR A 431 -15.08 -26.60 8.87
CA THR A 431 -16.19 -25.66 9.10
C THR A 431 -16.73 -25.12 7.77
N TYR A 432 -15.85 -24.73 6.84
CA TYR A 432 -16.24 -24.30 5.50
C TYR A 432 -17.00 -25.40 4.74
N GLN A 433 -16.47 -26.62 4.70
CA GLN A 433 -17.07 -27.76 4.00
C GLN A 433 -18.43 -28.13 4.63
N LYS A 434 -18.53 -28.21 5.97
CA LYS A 434 -19.80 -28.43 6.68
C LYS A 434 -20.87 -27.39 6.32
N LEU A 435 -20.50 -26.11 6.32
CA LEU A 435 -21.40 -25.01 5.95
C LEU A 435 -21.77 -25.03 4.45
N SER A 436 -20.83 -25.39 3.57
CA SER A 436 -21.06 -25.42 2.11
C SER A 436 -21.91 -26.63 1.71
N SER A 437 -21.60 -27.83 2.21
CA SER A 437 -22.33 -29.05 1.87
C SER A 437 -23.80 -28.99 2.30
N GLY A 438 -24.09 -28.52 3.53
CA GLY A 438 -25.47 -28.35 3.98
C GLY A 438 -26.27 -27.28 3.21
N VAL A 439 -25.57 -26.27 2.66
CA VAL A 439 -26.17 -25.28 1.76
C VAL A 439 -26.44 -25.87 0.37
N GLU A 440 -25.49 -26.61 -0.18
CA GLU A 440 -25.65 -27.26 -1.48
C GLU A 440 -26.70 -28.37 -1.46
N GLU A 441 -26.77 -29.18 -0.41
CA GLU A 441 -27.76 -30.27 -0.25
C GLU A 441 -29.19 -29.72 -0.29
N ARG A 442 -29.47 -28.65 0.46
CA ARG A 442 -30.77 -27.97 0.45
C ARG A 442 -31.09 -27.33 -0.90
N LEU A 443 -30.10 -26.78 -1.61
CA LEU A 443 -30.29 -26.28 -2.97
C LEU A 443 -30.55 -27.41 -3.99
N LYS A 444 -29.87 -28.56 -3.84
CA LYS A 444 -30.10 -29.76 -4.66
C LYS A 444 -31.52 -30.28 -4.44
N HIS A 445 -31.99 -30.38 -3.20
CA HIS A 445 -33.38 -30.73 -2.89
C HIS A 445 -34.41 -29.74 -3.46
N LEU A 446 -34.15 -28.43 -3.42
CA LEU A 446 -35.03 -27.44 -4.07
C LEU A 446 -35.03 -27.57 -5.60
N ALA A 447 -33.90 -27.94 -6.23
CA ALA A 447 -33.84 -28.24 -7.66
C ALA A 447 -34.59 -29.53 -8.01
N GLU A 448 -34.50 -30.57 -7.18
CA GLU A 448 -35.24 -31.82 -7.36
C GLU A 448 -36.75 -31.61 -7.21
N LYS A 449 -37.18 -30.87 -6.18
CA LYS A 449 -38.58 -30.49 -5.99
C LYS A 449 -39.10 -29.63 -7.16
N ALA A 450 -38.30 -28.72 -7.70
CA ALA A 450 -38.68 -27.99 -8.91
C ALA A 450 -38.85 -28.94 -10.12
N LEU A 451 -37.95 -29.93 -10.26
CA LEU A 451 -37.97 -30.91 -11.35
C LEU A 451 -39.21 -31.83 -11.31
N GLU A 452 -39.84 -32.06 -10.16
CA GLU A 452 -41.14 -32.77 -10.05
C GLU A 452 -42.24 -32.16 -10.93
N HIS A 453 -42.16 -30.85 -11.21
CA HIS A 453 -43.14 -30.15 -12.06
C HIS A 453 -42.85 -30.24 -13.57
N LYS A 454 -41.77 -30.91 -14.02
CA LYS A 454 -41.33 -30.91 -15.44
C LYS A 454 -42.40 -31.35 -16.44
N ASP A 455 -43.28 -32.25 -16.02
CA ASP A 455 -44.34 -32.86 -16.83
C ASP A 455 -45.68 -32.08 -16.72
N ASN A 456 -45.70 -30.97 -15.96
CA ASN A 456 -46.88 -30.17 -15.65
C ASN A 456 -46.70 -28.68 -16.07
N PRO A 457 -46.82 -28.34 -17.37
CA PRO A 457 -46.66 -26.97 -17.88
C PRO A 457 -47.54 -25.93 -17.17
N ASP A 458 -48.76 -26.30 -16.82
CA ASP A 458 -49.72 -25.46 -16.10
C ASP A 458 -49.23 -24.95 -14.74
N ILE A 459 -48.24 -25.59 -14.13
CA ILE A 459 -47.65 -25.19 -12.85
C ILE A 459 -46.47 -24.25 -13.10
N TYR A 460 -45.44 -24.72 -13.82
CA TYR A 460 -44.20 -23.95 -13.97
C TYR A 460 -44.34 -22.70 -14.86
N GLN A 461 -45.35 -22.62 -15.73
CA GLN A 461 -45.62 -21.40 -16.50
C GLN A 461 -46.34 -20.31 -15.70
N LYS A 462 -47.10 -20.68 -14.66
CA LYS A 462 -47.83 -19.73 -13.80
C LYS A 462 -47.03 -19.25 -12.60
N ASP A 463 -46.00 -20.00 -12.20
CA ASP A 463 -45.10 -19.63 -11.11
C ASP A 463 -44.06 -18.57 -11.54
N PRO A 464 -43.97 -17.40 -10.87
CA PRO A 464 -43.09 -16.30 -11.28
C PRO A 464 -41.57 -16.58 -11.28
N TRP A 465 -41.12 -17.66 -10.61
CA TRP A 465 -39.70 -18.01 -10.55
C TRP A 465 -39.38 -19.23 -11.41
N LEU A 466 -40.25 -20.23 -11.44
CA LEU A 466 -40.04 -21.42 -12.29
C LEU A 466 -40.21 -21.12 -13.78
N CYS A 467 -41.04 -20.13 -14.16
CA CYS A 467 -41.24 -19.77 -15.57
C CYS A 467 -39.96 -19.24 -16.26
N GLN A 468 -38.99 -18.76 -15.46
CA GLN A 468 -37.70 -18.23 -15.92
C GLN A 468 -36.64 -19.31 -16.19
N LEU A 469 -36.95 -20.59 -15.94
CA LEU A 469 -36.03 -21.72 -16.18
C LEU A 469 -36.21 -22.30 -17.59
N ASP A 470 -35.13 -22.73 -18.24
CA ASP A 470 -35.21 -23.39 -19.56
C ASP A 470 -35.72 -24.84 -19.45
N TRP A 471 -37.05 -24.97 -19.45
CA TRP A 471 -37.79 -26.25 -19.47
C TRP A 471 -37.72 -27.01 -20.80
N SER A 472 -37.03 -26.48 -21.81
CA SER A 472 -36.95 -27.12 -23.13
C SER A 472 -35.97 -28.30 -23.18
N GLY A 473 -35.91 -28.96 -24.34
CA GLY A 473 -34.95 -30.03 -24.63
C GLY A 473 -35.18 -31.35 -23.89
N GLN A 474 -36.37 -31.58 -23.33
CA GLN A 474 -36.70 -32.82 -22.58
C GLN A 474 -36.69 -34.09 -23.46
N GLU A 475 -36.63 -33.95 -24.80
CA GLU A 475 -36.61 -35.03 -25.78
C GLU A 475 -35.53 -36.10 -25.52
N VAL A 476 -35.97 -37.35 -25.43
CA VAL A 476 -35.10 -38.53 -25.40
C VAL A 476 -34.75 -38.91 -26.83
N ARG A 477 -33.47 -38.80 -27.23
CA ARG A 477 -33.04 -39.08 -28.59
C ARG A 477 -32.79 -40.57 -28.76
N MET A 478 -33.63 -41.23 -29.55
CA MET A 478 -33.50 -42.65 -29.88
C MET A 478 -32.72 -42.86 -31.18
N THR A 479 -31.93 -43.93 -31.21
CA THR A 479 -31.17 -44.41 -32.37
C THR A 479 -31.83 -45.64 -32.98
N LYS A 480 -31.66 -45.82 -34.30
CA LYS A 480 -32.23 -46.95 -35.05
C LYS A 480 -31.71 -48.29 -34.49
N PRO A 481 -32.55 -49.32 -34.41
CA PRO A 481 -32.17 -50.62 -33.87
C PRO A 481 -31.05 -51.28 -34.69
N LYS A 482 -30.11 -51.94 -34.00
CA LYS A 482 -28.95 -52.61 -34.63
C LYS A 482 -29.31 -53.87 -35.46
N LYS A 483 -30.58 -54.27 -35.49
CA LYS A 483 -31.17 -55.32 -36.35
C LYS A 483 -32.57 -54.86 -36.79
N LYS A 484 -33.01 -55.23 -38.01
CA LYS A 484 -34.41 -55.03 -38.44
C LYS A 484 -35.36 -55.70 -37.43
N GLY A 485 -36.37 -54.96 -36.96
CA GLY A 485 -37.37 -55.45 -36.01
C GLY A 485 -37.00 -55.38 -34.52
N GLY A 486 -35.83 -54.84 -34.15
CA GLY A 486 -35.50 -54.59 -32.74
C GLY A 486 -36.04 -53.25 -32.21
N GLU A 487 -36.07 -53.09 -30.89
CA GLU A 487 -36.47 -51.83 -30.25
C GLU A 487 -35.45 -50.69 -30.44
N PRO A 488 -35.90 -49.41 -30.53
CA PRO A 488 -35.01 -48.26 -30.58
C PRO A 488 -34.16 -48.12 -29.31
N ARG A 489 -32.92 -47.64 -29.45
CA ARG A 489 -31.96 -47.55 -28.33
C ARG A 489 -31.57 -46.11 -28.03
N LEU A 490 -31.43 -45.76 -26.76
CA LEU A 490 -30.96 -44.43 -26.33
C LEU A 490 -29.68 -44.00 -27.05
N ALA A 491 -29.60 -42.75 -27.48
CA ALA A 491 -28.41 -42.19 -28.10
C ALA A 491 -27.23 -42.18 -27.12
N ALA A 492 -26.12 -42.81 -27.51
CA ALA A 492 -24.91 -42.87 -26.70
C ALA A 492 -24.41 -41.46 -26.34
N ARG A 493 -24.00 -41.28 -25.08
CA ARG A 493 -23.51 -40.01 -24.50
C ARG A 493 -24.57 -38.89 -24.38
N GLN A 494 -25.88 -39.15 -24.50
CA GLN A 494 -26.90 -38.15 -24.14
C GLN A 494 -26.85 -37.87 -22.62
N LYS A 495 -26.48 -36.63 -22.26
CA LYS A 495 -26.42 -36.10 -20.89
C LYS A 495 -27.82 -35.99 -20.29
N LYS A 496 -28.09 -36.69 -19.18
CA LYS A 496 -29.38 -36.76 -18.45
C LYS A 496 -30.62 -36.73 -19.40
N PRO A 497 -30.91 -37.83 -20.13
CA PRO A 497 -32.08 -37.91 -21.02
C PRO A 497 -33.40 -37.70 -20.25
N GLY A 498 -34.42 -37.12 -20.89
CA GLY A 498 -35.74 -36.95 -20.27
C GLY A 498 -35.84 -35.82 -19.22
N MET A 499 -34.85 -34.92 -19.20
CA MET A 499 -34.76 -33.79 -18.24
C MET A 499 -34.65 -32.45 -18.98
N PRO A 500 -35.13 -31.33 -18.40
CA PRO A 500 -35.02 -30.00 -18.99
C PRO A 500 -33.58 -29.49 -19.03
N ASN A 501 -33.28 -28.61 -19.98
CA ASN A 501 -31.93 -28.06 -20.17
C ASN A 501 -31.37 -27.37 -18.91
N TRP A 502 -32.18 -26.59 -18.20
CA TRP A 502 -31.74 -25.91 -16.97
C TRP A 502 -31.17 -26.90 -15.94
N TYR A 503 -31.75 -28.10 -15.84
CA TYR A 503 -31.30 -29.15 -14.94
C TYR A 503 -30.09 -29.90 -15.51
N LYS A 504 -30.06 -30.16 -16.82
CA LYS A 504 -28.87 -30.75 -17.48
C LYS A 504 -27.62 -29.90 -17.23
N ASP A 505 -27.72 -28.58 -17.30
CA ASP A 505 -26.57 -27.68 -17.23
C ASP A 505 -25.94 -27.53 -15.85
N LEU A 506 -26.62 -28.02 -14.80
CA LEU A 506 -26.02 -28.20 -13.48
C LEU A 506 -24.98 -29.32 -13.43
N PHE A 507 -24.90 -30.19 -14.44
CA PHE A 507 -23.92 -31.26 -14.52
C PHE A 507 -22.86 -30.93 -15.58
N GLN A 508 -21.58 -31.20 -15.34
CA GLN A 508 -20.53 -31.00 -16.35
C GLN A 508 -20.34 -32.24 -17.24
N LYS A 509 -20.43 -33.44 -16.65
CA LYS A 509 -20.51 -34.74 -17.33
C LYS A 509 -21.80 -35.43 -16.88
N ASN A 510 -22.21 -36.54 -17.49
CA ASN A 510 -23.43 -37.25 -17.04
C ASN A 510 -23.32 -37.74 -15.58
N ASP A 511 -22.09 -38.00 -15.15
CA ASP A 511 -21.73 -38.70 -13.91
C ASP A 511 -20.91 -37.80 -12.95
N SER A 512 -20.82 -36.49 -13.25
CA SER A 512 -20.28 -35.50 -12.31
C SER A 512 -21.30 -35.16 -11.21
N PRO A 513 -20.89 -34.66 -10.03
CA PRO A 513 -21.83 -34.07 -9.08
C PRO A 513 -22.59 -32.87 -9.68
N MET A 514 -23.72 -32.52 -9.06
CA MET A 514 -24.53 -31.35 -9.43
C MET A 514 -23.83 -30.07 -8.94
N ALA A 515 -23.35 -29.23 -9.86
CA ALA A 515 -22.64 -27.98 -9.63
C ALA A 515 -23.58 -26.81 -9.30
N LEU A 516 -24.44 -27.00 -8.30
CA LEU A 516 -25.40 -26.02 -7.82
C LEU A 516 -24.91 -25.37 -6.52
N THR A 517 -24.67 -24.06 -6.56
CA THR A 517 -24.22 -23.26 -5.42
C THR A 517 -25.01 -21.95 -5.33
N VAL A 518 -24.87 -21.22 -4.22
CA VAL A 518 -25.38 -19.83 -4.05
C VAL A 518 -24.86 -18.82 -5.10
N ARG A 519 -23.85 -19.19 -5.90
CA ARG A 519 -23.30 -18.37 -6.99
C ARG A 519 -23.84 -18.77 -8.37
N THR A 520 -24.56 -19.88 -8.49
CA THR A 520 -25.16 -20.37 -9.74
C THR A 520 -26.40 -19.54 -10.10
N ARG A 521 -26.58 -19.13 -11.37
CA ARG A 521 -27.65 -18.21 -11.81
C ARG A 521 -29.08 -18.65 -11.42
N ILE A 522 -29.36 -19.95 -11.28
CA ILE A 522 -30.69 -20.42 -10.89
C ILE A 522 -30.96 -20.37 -9.38
N ALA A 523 -29.94 -20.21 -8.52
CA ALA A 523 -30.13 -20.27 -7.07
C ALA A 523 -31.09 -19.18 -6.53
N PRO A 524 -31.09 -17.92 -7.01
CA PRO A 524 -32.11 -16.93 -6.68
C PRO A 524 -33.56 -17.33 -7.04
N LEU A 525 -33.75 -18.15 -8.08
CA LEU A 525 -35.07 -18.63 -8.51
C LEU A 525 -35.53 -19.81 -7.65
N LEU A 526 -34.63 -20.77 -7.40
CA LEU A 526 -34.89 -21.91 -6.50
C LEU A 526 -35.14 -21.45 -5.05
N LEU A 527 -34.46 -20.39 -4.62
CA LEU A 527 -34.70 -19.72 -3.34
C LEU A 527 -35.85 -18.70 -3.37
N ARG A 528 -36.55 -18.55 -4.51
CA ARG A 528 -37.76 -17.72 -4.66
C ARG A 528 -37.57 -16.30 -4.08
N LEU A 529 -36.46 -15.65 -4.47
CA LEU A 529 -36.10 -14.33 -3.96
C LEU A 529 -37.04 -13.24 -4.49
N ALA A 530 -37.36 -12.27 -3.63
CA ALA A 530 -38.20 -11.13 -3.95
C ALA A 530 -37.64 -9.83 -3.35
N TRP A 531 -37.84 -8.70 -4.05
CA TRP A 531 -37.45 -7.36 -3.61
C TRP A 531 -38.71 -6.54 -3.27
N ASP A 532 -38.84 -6.13 -2.01
CA ASP A 532 -40.01 -5.41 -1.46
C ASP A 532 -41.34 -6.14 -1.78
N GLY A 533 -41.31 -7.48 -1.71
CA GLY A 533 -42.42 -8.39 -2.06
C GLY A 533 -42.52 -8.78 -3.54
N HIS A 534 -41.83 -8.09 -4.45
CA HIS A 534 -41.89 -8.35 -5.90
C HIS A 534 -40.88 -9.43 -6.34
N PRO A 535 -41.25 -10.46 -7.11
CA PRO A 535 -40.31 -11.49 -7.59
C PRO A 535 -39.11 -10.92 -8.35
N LEU A 536 -37.91 -11.50 -8.11
CA LEU A 536 -36.72 -11.19 -8.90
C LEU A 536 -36.81 -11.79 -10.31
N VAL A 537 -36.39 -11.02 -11.31
CA VAL A 537 -36.36 -11.40 -12.72
C VAL A 537 -34.96 -11.18 -13.30
N TRP A 538 -34.44 -12.18 -14.02
CA TRP A 538 -33.18 -12.06 -14.74
C TRP A 538 -33.38 -11.49 -16.16
N SER A 539 -32.59 -10.47 -16.50
CA SER A 539 -32.43 -9.96 -17.86
C SER A 539 -30.95 -10.06 -18.27
N ASP A 540 -30.66 -10.38 -19.53
CA ASP A 540 -29.27 -10.64 -19.96
C ASP A 540 -28.49 -9.34 -20.24
N LYS A 541 -29.18 -8.20 -20.36
CA LYS A 541 -28.58 -6.85 -20.44
C LYS A 541 -28.42 -6.20 -19.06
N HIS A 542 -29.51 -6.08 -18.29
CA HIS A 542 -29.56 -5.36 -17.00
C HIS A 542 -29.29 -6.21 -15.77
N GLY A 543 -29.22 -7.54 -15.90
CA GLY A 543 -28.97 -8.48 -14.81
C GLY A 543 -30.22 -8.74 -13.96
N TRP A 544 -30.06 -8.85 -12.64
CA TRP A 544 -31.19 -8.99 -11.74
C TRP A 544 -31.96 -7.69 -11.58
N THR A 545 -33.26 -7.78 -11.84
CA THR A 545 -34.27 -6.74 -11.69
C THR A 545 -35.44 -7.26 -10.85
N PHE A 546 -36.40 -6.40 -10.51
CA PHE A 546 -37.68 -6.81 -9.94
C PHE A 546 -38.85 -6.18 -10.71
N LYS A 547 -39.98 -6.89 -10.74
CA LYS A 547 -41.15 -6.61 -11.59
C LYS A 547 -42.30 -5.99 -10.77
N VAL A 548 -42.71 -4.78 -11.11
CA VAL A 548 -43.65 -3.94 -10.35
C VAL A 548 -44.86 -3.55 -11.19
N GLN A 549 -46.06 -3.46 -10.60
CA GLN A 549 -47.23 -2.95 -11.31
C GLN A 549 -47.14 -1.43 -11.55
N PRO A 550 -47.69 -0.89 -12.66
CA PRO A 550 -47.58 0.54 -13.00
C PRO A 550 -48.11 1.51 -11.93
N ARG A 551 -49.03 1.06 -11.07
CA ARG A 551 -49.57 1.83 -9.93
C ARG A 551 -48.55 2.03 -8.80
N GLU A 552 -47.62 1.10 -8.63
CA GLU A 552 -46.61 1.09 -7.57
C GLU A 552 -45.24 1.57 -8.07
N ALA A 553 -45.02 1.51 -9.40
CA ALA A 553 -43.79 1.93 -10.07
C ALA A 553 -43.33 3.36 -9.71
N GLU A 554 -44.26 4.28 -9.41
CA GLU A 554 -43.95 5.67 -9.08
C GLU A 554 -43.13 5.82 -7.78
N LYS A 555 -43.31 4.91 -6.82
CA LYS A 555 -42.49 4.80 -5.59
C LYS A 555 -41.00 4.57 -5.92
N TYR A 556 -40.74 3.76 -6.94
CA TYR A 556 -39.37 3.33 -7.28
C TYR A 556 -38.69 4.26 -8.30
N ARG A 557 -39.44 4.91 -9.20
CA ARG A 557 -38.92 5.90 -10.17
C ARG A 557 -38.11 7.03 -9.54
N GLN A 558 -38.40 7.40 -8.29
CA GLN A 558 -37.71 8.48 -7.57
C GLN A 558 -36.40 8.03 -6.92
N ALA A 559 -36.18 6.72 -6.74
CA ALA A 559 -35.08 6.17 -5.93
C ALA A 559 -34.22 5.10 -6.65
N MET A 560 -34.71 4.51 -7.74
CA MET A 560 -34.08 3.39 -8.45
C MET A 560 -34.07 3.59 -9.97
N VAL A 561 -33.11 2.95 -10.65
CA VAL A 561 -32.97 3.05 -12.10
C VAL A 561 -33.97 2.09 -12.77
N ASN A 562 -34.82 2.65 -13.63
CA ASN A 562 -35.75 1.90 -14.49
C ASN A 562 -34.95 1.03 -15.48
N ALA A 563 -35.33 -0.23 -15.64
CA ALA A 563 -34.75 -1.15 -16.61
C ALA A 563 -35.62 -1.21 -17.86
N ASP A 564 -35.16 -0.57 -18.94
CA ASP A 564 -35.84 -0.65 -20.23
C ASP A 564 -35.63 -2.05 -20.86
N MET A 565 -36.69 -2.84 -20.90
CA MET A 565 -36.69 -4.21 -21.43
C MET A 565 -36.98 -4.29 -22.93
N SER A 566 -37.30 -3.18 -23.61
CA SER A 566 -37.63 -3.19 -25.05
C SER A 566 -36.48 -3.68 -25.94
N GLU A 567 -35.24 -3.54 -25.47
CA GLU A 567 -34.02 -4.03 -26.10
C GLU A 567 -33.44 -5.31 -25.41
N GLU A 568 -34.29 -6.20 -24.91
CA GLU A 568 -33.91 -7.56 -24.45
C GLU A 568 -34.22 -8.63 -25.52
N ASP A 569 -33.31 -9.59 -25.68
CA ASP A 569 -33.48 -10.75 -26.58
C ASP A 569 -34.63 -11.70 -26.14
N ASN A 570 -35.07 -11.62 -24.88
CA ASN A 570 -36.16 -12.44 -24.36
C ASN A 570 -37.52 -11.80 -24.66
N ALA A 571 -38.25 -12.36 -25.63
CA ALA A 571 -39.58 -11.95 -26.05
C ALA A 571 -40.68 -11.98 -24.95
N GLN A 572 -40.43 -12.59 -23.78
CA GLN A 572 -41.33 -12.49 -22.62
C GLN A 572 -41.11 -11.21 -21.79
N LEU A 573 -39.95 -10.56 -21.91
CA LEU A 573 -39.61 -9.32 -21.21
C LEU A 573 -39.81 -8.10 -22.12
N SER A 574 -39.41 -8.20 -23.40
CA SER A 574 -39.52 -7.08 -24.35
C SER A 574 -40.94 -6.81 -24.86
N HIS A 575 -41.89 -7.72 -24.64
CA HIS A 575 -43.33 -7.51 -24.93
C HIS A 575 -44.19 -7.27 -23.67
N ASP A 576 -43.62 -7.20 -22.47
CA ASP A 576 -44.37 -7.02 -21.21
C ASP A 576 -44.72 -5.56 -20.95
N MET A 577 -45.78 -5.09 -21.62
CA MET A 577 -46.28 -3.71 -21.51
C MET A 577 -47.06 -3.44 -20.21
N ASP A 578 -47.40 -4.48 -19.44
CA ASP A 578 -48.27 -4.38 -18.25
C ASP A 578 -47.50 -4.01 -16.97
N HIS A 579 -46.16 -3.96 -17.01
CA HIS A 579 -45.30 -3.85 -15.83
C HIS A 579 -44.13 -2.88 -16.01
N ALA A 580 -43.54 -2.44 -14.90
CA ALA A 580 -42.29 -1.70 -14.85
C ALA A 580 -41.20 -2.52 -14.16
N TYR A 581 -39.97 -2.42 -14.65
CA TYR A 581 -38.82 -3.16 -14.13
C TYR A 581 -37.78 -2.21 -13.54
N PHE A 582 -37.13 -2.60 -12.44
CA PHE A 582 -36.13 -1.77 -11.78
C PHE A 582 -34.84 -2.55 -11.47
N LYS A 583 -33.68 -1.91 -11.70
CA LYS A 583 -32.35 -2.48 -11.43
C LYS A 583 -32.10 -2.57 -9.92
N LEU A 584 -31.64 -3.73 -9.45
CA LEU A 584 -31.22 -3.87 -8.03
C LEU A 584 -30.03 -2.94 -7.74
N PRO A 585 -30.03 -2.17 -6.63
CA PRO A 585 -28.92 -1.29 -6.28
C PRO A 585 -27.58 -2.02 -6.22
N HIS A 586 -26.51 -1.45 -6.79
CA HIS A 586 -25.20 -2.12 -6.86
C HIS A 586 -24.06 -1.23 -6.33
N SER A 587 -23.07 -1.85 -5.67
CA SER A 587 -21.96 -1.12 -5.03
C SER A 587 -21.00 -0.43 -6.02
N GLY A 588 -21.09 -0.77 -7.32
CA GLY A 588 -20.39 -0.09 -8.41
C GLY A 588 -21.10 1.18 -8.92
N GLY A 589 -22.22 1.59 -8.33
CA GLY A 589 -23.04 2.72 -8.76
C GLY A 589 -24.32 2.31 -9.49
N PRO A 590 -25.23 3.26 -9.78
CA PRO A 590 -26.60 2.96 -10.25
C PRO A 590 -26.65 2.22 -11.59
N GLU A 591 -25.69 2.45 -12.48
CA GLU A 591 -25.68 1.79 -13.79
C GLU A 591 -25.12 0.38 -13.80
N ALA A 592 -24.36 0.00 -12.78
CA ALA A 592 -23.74 -1.30 -12.70
C ALA A 592 -24.78 -2.39 -12.38
N ARG A 593 -24.90 -3.39 -13.28
CA ARG A 593 -25.88 -4.47 -13.15
C ARG A 593 -25.60 -5.42 -11.99
N CYS A 594 -26.65 -5.82 -11.27
CA CYS A 594 -26.58 -6.90 -10.29
C CYS A 594 -26.46 -8.26 -11.01
N VAL A 595 -25.37 -9.00 -10.75
CA VAL A 595 -25.16 -10.35 -11.31
C VAL A 595 -25.47 -11.45 -10.28
N SER A 596 -25.44 -11.13 -8.98
CA SER A 596 -25.80 -12.06 -7.90
C SER A 596 -26.43 -11.31 -6.73
N PRO A 597 -27.73 -11.51 -6.43
CA PRO A 597 -28.40 -10.93 -5.27
C PRO A 597 -27.96 -11.63 -3.97
N MET A 598 -27.31 -12.79 -4.07
CA MET A 598 -26.70 -13.49 -2.94
C MET A 598 -25.28 -12.99 -2.61
N ALA A 599 -24.86 -11.87 -3.18
CA ALA A 599 -23.61 -11.19 -2.80
C ALA A 599 -23.76 -10.46 -1.46
N LYS A 600 -22.68 -10.41 -0.68
CA LYS A 600 -22.59 -9.72 0.62
C LYS A 600 -23.18 -8.30 0.66
N GLY A 601 -23.17 -7.58 -0.46
CA GLY A 601 -23.75 -6.23 -0.56
C GLY A 601 -25.25 -6.15 -0.21
N TYR A 602 -25.98 -7.26 -0.35
CA TYR A 602 -27.43 -7.34 -0.09
C TYR A 602 -27.78 -7.89 1.29
N MET A 603 -26.80 -8.20 2.15
CA MET A 603 -27.04 -8.69 3.52
C MET A 603 -27.92 -7.73 4.33
N GLN A 604 -27.63 -6.43 4.29
CA GLN A 604 -28.43 -5.42 4.98
C GLN A 604 -29.85 -5.29 4.40
N SER A 605 -30.01 -5.54 3.09
CA SER A 605 -31.33 -5.64 2.45
C SER A 605 -32.10 -6.89 2.90
N MET A 606 -31.41 -7.99 3.17
CA MET A 606 -32.02 -9.21 3.70
C MET A 606 -32.42 -9.06 5.18
N GLU A 607 -31.61 -8.33 5.97
CA GLU A 607 -31.87 -8.05 7.38
C GLU A 607 -33.05 -7.10 7.61
N ASN A 608 -33.21 -6.07 6.76
CA ASN A 608 -34.32 -5.12 6.85
C ASN A 608 -35.57 -5.55 6.07
N GLY A 609 -35.57 -6.73 5.43
CA GLY A 609 -36.69 -7.28 4.67
C GLY A 609 -36.88 -6.72 3.25
N THR A 610 -36.03 -5.79 2.79
CA THR A 610 -36.11 -5.25 1.42
C THR A 610 -35.77 -6.32 0.37
N LEU A 611 -34.84 -7.22 0.67
CA LEU A 611 -34.65 -8.49 -0.03
C LEU A 611 -35.24 -9.60 0.85
N SER A 612 -36.02 -10.48 0.25
CA SER A 612 -36.79 -11.51 0.97
C SER A 612 -36.85 -12.81 0.17
N SER A 613 -37.41 -13.85 0.77
CA SER A 613 -37.56 -15.18 0.19
C SER A 613 -38.76 -15.89 0.83
N GLU A 614 -39.41 -16.77 0.07
CA GLU A 614 -40.39 -17.73 0.62
C GLU A 614 -39.75 -18.69 1.64
N TYR A 615 -38.45 -18.96 1.52
CA TYR A 615 -37.70 -19.86 2.39
C TYR A 615 -36.78 -19.09 3.34
N ALA A 616 -37.00 -19.21 4.67
CA ALA A 616 -36.11 -18.65 5.69
C ALA A 616 -34.64 -19.04 5.48
N TYR A 617 -34.41 -20.25 4.96
CA TYR A 617 -33.10 -20.78 4.55
C TYR A 617 -32.32 -19.86 3.58
N ALA A 618 -32.96 -19.05 2.74
CA ALA A 618 -32.23 -18.13 1.86
C ALA A 618 -31.37 -17.12 2.62
N LYS A 619 -31.79 -16.74 3.85
CA LYS A 619 -31.01 -15.90 4.75
C LYS A 619 -29.79 -16.66 5.29
N GLU A 620 -29.98 -17.88 5.78
CA GLU A 620 -28.89 -18.76 6.24
C GLU A 620 -27.83 -18.98 5.13
N ALA A 621 -28.26 -19.17 3.88
CA ALA A 621 -27.38 -19.34 2.73
C ALA A 621 -26.58 -18.07 2.39
N LEU A 622 -27.18 -16.88 2.57
CA LEU A 622 -26.49 -15.59 2.38
C LEU A 622 -25.51 -15.28 3.52
N GLU A 623 -25.88 -15.61 4.76
CA GLU A 623 -25.02 -15.54 5.95
C GLU A 623 -23.84 -16.49 5.84
N MET A 624 -24.06 -17.74 5.41
CA MET A 624 -23.01 -18.72 5.12
C MET A 624 -22.06 -18.23 4.01
N ASN A 625 -22.59 -17.78 2.87
CA ASN A 625 -21.75 -17.28 1.76
C ASN A 625 -20.90 -16.09 2.21
N THR A 626 -21.47 -15.20 3.02
CA THR A 626 -20.75 -14.04 3.58
C THR A 626 -19.69 -14.46 4.60
N SER A 627 -19.98 -15.45 5.44
CA SER A 627 -19.06 -15.97 6.47
C SER A 627 -17.88 -16.71 5.85
N CYS A 628 -18.12 -17.47 4.79
CA CYS A 628 -17.10 -18.24 4.09
C CYS A 628 -16.37 -17.44 3.00
N SER A 629 -16.89 -16.28 2.59
CA SER A 629 -16.26 -15.43 1.56
C SER A 629 -14.83 -15.00 1.90
N TYR A 630 -14.47 -14.89 3.20
CA TYR A 630 -13.08 -14.67 3.58
C TYR A 630 -12.22 -15.90 3.29
N TRP A 631 -12.57 -17.05 3.88
CA TRP A 631 -11.85 -18.32 3.69
C TRP A 631 -11.71 -18.70 2.20
N ILE A 632 -12.78 -18.65 1.41
CA ILE A 632 -12.75 -18.91 -0.05
C ILE A 632 -11.74 -18.00 -0.78
N SER A 633 -11.51 -16.77 -0.28
CA SER A 633 -10.54 -15.84 -0.85
C SER A 633 -9.12 -15.96 -0.30
N ALA A 634 -8.92 -16.71 0.79
CA ALA A 634 -7.70 -16.68 1.61
C ALA A 634 -7.04 -18.05 1.82
N ARG A 635 -7.81 -19.14 1.86
CA ARG A 635 -7.35 -20.52 2.05
C ARG A 635 -6.13 -20.84 1.21
N ASP A 636 -6.20 -20.63 -0.10
CA ASP A 636 -5.14 -21.00 -1.05
C ASP A 636 -3.80 -20.27 -0.83
N ARG A 637 -3.76 -19.16 -0.05
CA ARG A 637 -2.51 -18.50 0.40
C ARG A 637 -2.15 -18.82 1.86
N ILE A 638 -3.12 -19.18 2.70
CA ILE A 638 -2.92 -19.61 4.09
C ILE A 638 -2.37 -21.05 4.13
N THR A 639 -2.98 -21.99 3.40
CA THR A 639 -2.56 -23.39 3.27
C THR A 639 -1.21 -23.55 2.55
N LYS A 640 -0.74 -22.51 1.85
CA LYS A 640 0.58 -22.45 1.20
C LYS A 640 1.65 -21.72 2.03
N GLN A 641 1.38 -21.40 3.30
CA GLN A 641 2.44 -20.94 4.21
C GLN A 641 3.33 -22.12 4.59
N MET A 642 4.65 -21.93 4.47
CA MET A 642 5.65 -22.95 4.78
C MET A 642 5.97 -22.90 6.28
N VAL A 643 5.47 -23.91 7.01
CA VAL A 643 5.78 -24.12 8.44
C VAL A 643 6.94 -25.12 8.56
N VAL A 644 7.93 -24.76 9.37
CA VAL A 644 9.01 -25.65 9.82
C VAL A 644 8.93 -25.79 11.33
N TYR A 645 8.95 -27.02 11.85
CA TYR A 645 8.97 -27.30 13.28
C TYR A 645 10.41 -27.52 13.79
N GLU A 646 10.71 -27.20 15.05
CA GLU A 646 12.07 -27.30 15.62
C GLU A 646 12.67 -28.72 15.50
N ARG A 647 11.83 -29.75 15.65
CA ARG A 647 12.18 -31.17 15.47
C ARG A 647 12.66 -31.54 14.06
N GLU A 648 12.44 -30.66 13.08
CA GLU A 648 12.82 -30.82 11.67
C GLU A 648 14.12 -30.07 11.35
N LEU A 649 14.62 -29.23 12.27
CA LEU A 649 15.89 -28.51 12.15
C LEU A 649 17.05 -29.39 12.64
N ALA A 650 17.91 -29.80 11.71
CA ALA A 650 19.09 -30.61 12.00
C ALA A 650 20.05 -29.92 12.98
N GLY A 651 20.54 -30.66 13.98
CA GLY A 651 21.51 -30.18 14.98
C GLY A 651 20.90 -29.56 16.25
N THR A 652 19.58 -29.35 16.31
CA THR A 652 18.91 -28.82 17.50
C THR A 652 18.79 -29.89 18.59
N THR A 653 19.28 -29.63 19.81
CA THR A 653 19.05 -30.51 20.99
C THR A 653 17.65 -30.32 21.59
N ALA A 654 16.68 -29.89 20.79
CA ALA A 654 15.28 -29.83 21.19
C ALA A 654 14.78 -31.26 21.46
N SER A 655 13.98 -31.42 22.51
CA SER A 655 13.26 -32.68 22.76
C SER A 655 12.39 -33.03 21.54
N GLN A 656 12.27 -34.33 21.22
CA GLN A 656 11.36 -34.81 20.16
C GLN A 656 9.88 -34.45 20.43
N GLU A 657 9.58 -33.95 21.62
CA GLU A 657 8.30 -33.42 22.11
C GLU A 657 8.12 -31.89 21.89
N SER A 658 9.06 -31.19 21.22
CA SER A 658 8.87 -29.76 20.93
C SER A 658 7.81 -29.56 19.84
N ASP A 659 6.73 -28.88 20.22
CA ASP A 659 5.60 -28.53 19.36
C ASP A 659 5.73 -27.13 18.73
N GLN A 660 6.88 -26.48 18.92
CA GLN A 660 7.19 -25.17 18.38
C GLN A 660 7.54 -25.23 16.89
N GLY A 661 6.93 -24.34 16.11
CA GLY A 661 7.23 -24.13 14.71
C GLY A 661 7.30 -22.64 14.34
N PHE A 662 7.66 -22.39 13.10
CA PHE A 662 7.96 -21.05 12.61
C PHE A 662 7.53 -20.89 11.15
N ILE A 663 7.00 -19.72 10.82
CA ILE A 663 6.71 -19.26 9.47
C ILE A 663 7.60 -18.06 9.19
N LEU A 664 8.30 -18.07 8.04
CA LEU A 664 9.05 -16.92 7.55
C LEU A 664 8.19 -16.21 6.49
N PRO A 665 7.60 -15.03 6.79
CA PRO A 665 6.75 -14.33 5.83
C PRO A 665 7.61 -13.83 4.65
N GLN A 666 7.14 -14.10 3.43
CA GLN A 666 7.85 -13.78 2.18
C GLN A 666 7.71 -12.29 1.83
N ILE A 667 8.24 -11.43 2.70
CA ILE A 667 8.11 -9.98 2.61
C ILE A 667 9.04 -9.42 1.53
N VAL A 668 8.49 -8.49 0.75
CA VAL A 668 9.21 -7.59 -0.16
C VAL A 668 9.31 -6.23 0.52
N PRO A 669 10.43 -5.86 1.19
CA PRO A 669 10.50 -4.69 2.07
C PRO A 669 10.13 -3.36 1.43
N MET A 670 10.37 -3.18 0.13
CA MET A 670 9.91 -2.01 -0.65
C MET A 670 9.09 -2.42 -1.87
N GLY A 671 8.06 -3.25 -1.67
CA GLY A 671 7.21 -3.76 -2.75
C GLY A 671 6.29 -2.73 -3.43
N THR A 672 6.17 -1.51 -2.91
CA THR A 672 5.42 -0.40 -3.54
C THR A 672 6.32 0.79 -3.93
N VAL A 673 5.85 1.63 -4.87
CA VAL A 673 6.49 2.92 -5.17
C VAL A 673 6.52 3.89 -3.98
N THR A 674 5.71 3.65 -2.94
CA THR A 674 5.74 4.37 -1.66
C THR A 674 6.72 3.74 -0.65
N ARG A 675 7.56 2.79 -1.09
CA ARG A 675 8.52 1.99 -0.31
C ARG A 675 7.89 1.15 0.81
N ARG A 676 6.59 0.90 0.77
CA ARG A 676 5.92 0.03 1.75
C ARG A 676 6.22 -1.44 1.47
N ALA A 677 6.32 -2.22 2.54
CA ALA A 677 6.42 -3.66 2.48
C ALA A 677 5.19 -4.28 1.79
N VAL A 678 5.41 -5.40 1.07
CA VAL A 678 4.34 -6.18 0.44
C VAL A 678 4.56 -7.67 0.70
N GLU A 679 3.51 -8.33 1.18
CA GLU A 679 3.33 -9.79 1.20
C GLU A 679 1.81 -10.03 1.06
N ASN A 680 1.41 -11.19 0.54
CA ASN A 680 0.04 -11.45 0.12
C ASN A 680 -0.92 -11.88 1.26
N THR A 681 -0.41 -12.29 2.42
CA THR A 681 -1.11 -13.10 3.42
C THR A 681 -1.23 -12.40 4.76
N TRP A 682 -0.09 -12.08 5.38
CA TRP A 682 0.04 -11.45 6.69
C TRP A 682 -0.21 -9.95 6.62
N LEU A 683 0.33 -9.27 5.59
CA LEU A 683 0.05 -7.86 5.33
C LEU A 683 -1.35 -7.62 4.72
N THR A 684 -2.14 -8.68 4.51
CA THR A 684 -3.58 -8.62 4.16
C THR A 684 -4.48 -9.34 5.17
N ALA A 685 -3.92 -9.80 6.30
CA ALA A 685 -4.66 -10.56 7.31
C ALA A 685 -5.72 -9.67 7.98
N SER A 686 -6.98 -10.12 7.97
CA SER A 686 -8.05 -9.41 8.66
C SER A 686 -8.16 -9.87 10.10
N ASN A 687 -8.38 -8.95 11.04
CA ASN A 687 -8.71 -9.29 12.44
C ASN A 687 -9.91 -10.26 12.52
N ALA A 688 -9.91 -11.10 13.56
CA ALA A 688 -10.96 -12.07 13.86
C ALA A 688 -12.36 -11.45 13.88
N LYS A 689 -13.35 -12.15 13.32
CA LYS A 689 -14.76 -11.74 13.32
C LYS A 689 -15.68 -12.94 13.55
N LYS A 690 -16.60 -12.77 14.50
CA LYS A 690 -17.58 -13.77 14.95
C LYS A 690 -18.47 -14.35 13.83
N ASN A 691 -18.54 -13.67 12.68
CA ASN A 691 -19.25 -14.09 11.47
C ASN A 691 -18.32 -14.39 10.26
N ARG A 692 -17.08 -14.87 10.48
CA ARG A 692 -16.18 -15.28 9.38
C ARG A 692 -15.29 -16.47 9.73
N VAL A 693 -15.40 -17.52 8.91
CA VAL A 693 -14.53 -18.70 8.97
C VAL A 693 -13.08 -18.31 8.66
N GLY A 694 -12.14 -18.81 9.45
CA GLY A 694 -10.69 -18.61 9.28
C GLY A 694 -10.18 -17.18 9.49
N SER A 695 -10.99 -16.28 10.08
CA SER A 695 -10.59 -14.87 10.29
C SER A 695 -9.68 -14.65 11.50
N GLU A 696 -9.53 -15.67 12.35
CA GLU A 696 -8.65 -15.77 13.50
C GLU A 696 -7.15 -15.93 13.14
N LEU A 697 -6.80 -15.94 11.84
CA LEU A 697 -5.45 -16.18 11.30
C LEU A 697 -4.31 -15.53 12.09
N LYS A 698 -4.41 -14.22 12.41
CA LYS A 698 -3.37 -13.51 13.16
C LYS A 698 -3.09 -14.21 14.50
N SER A 699 -4.12 -14.53 15.27
CA SER A 699 -4.01 -15.11 16.63
C SER A 699 -3.54 -16.56 16.68
N MET A 700 -3.37 -17.23 15.52
CA MET A 700 -2.71 -18.54 15.47
C MET A 700 -1.17 -18.41 15.53
N VAL A 701 -0.65 -17.22 15.22
CA VAL A 701 0.74 -16.84 15.53
C VAL A 701 0.83 -16.62 17.04
N THR A 702 1.65 -17.46 17.68
CA THR A 702 1.69 -17.73 19.12
C THR A 702 3.13 -17.67 19.58
N ALA A 703 3.44 -16.87 20.59
CA ALA A 703 4.80 -16.78 21.12
C ALA A 703 5.22 -18.11 21.77
N PRO A 704 6.49 -18.54 21.66
CA PRO A 704 6.98 -19.71 22.38
C PRO A 704 6.94 -19.49 23.91
N PRO A 705 7.00 -20.57 24.71
CA PRO A 705 7.16 -20.47 26.16
C PRO A 705 8.34 -19.57 26.56
N GLY A 706 8.12 -18.66 27.51
CA GLY A 706 9.12 -17.66 27.92
C GLY A 706 9.23 -16.42 27.02
N TYR A 707 8.36 -16.28 26.01
CA TYR A 707 8.28 -15.10 25.15
C TYR A 707 6.85 -14.54 25.06
N CYS A 708 6.76 -13.28 24.65
CA CYS A 708 5.53 -12.55 24.34
C CYS A 708 5.77 -11.58 23.19
N PHE A 709 4.71 -11.23 22.47
CA PHE A 709 4.72 -10.08 21.57
C PHE A 709 4.66 -8.78 22.37
N VAL A 710 5.44 -7.78 21.97
CA VAL A 710 5.43 -6.41 22.48
C VAL A 710 5.34 -5.48 21.28
N GLY A 711 4.41 -4.53 21.26
CA GLY A 711 4.27 -3.65 20.10
C GLY A 711 3.13 -2.65 20.19
N ALA A 712 2.98 -1.80 19.18
CA ALA A 712 1.97 -0.75 19.17
C ALA A 712 1.50 -0.37 17.75
N ASP A 713 0.38 0.35 17.68
CA ASP A 713 -0.21 0.96 16.49
C ASP A 713 0.13 2.46 16.47
N VAL A 714 0.74 2.99 15.41
CA VAL A 714 1.15 4.41 15.37
C VAL A 714 -0.05 5.32 15.10
N ASP A 715 -0.70 5.77 16.18
CA ASP A 715 -1.91 6.59 16.14
C ASP A 715 -1.89 7.70 15.08
N SER A 716 -2.77 7.53 14.09
CA SER A 716 -3.04 8.47 12.99
C SER A 716 -1.78 8.94 12.22
N GLN A 717 -0.74 8.09 12.11
CA GLN A 717 0.58 8.41 11.54
C GLN A 717 0.53 9.31 10.29
N GLU A 718 -0.13 8.87 9.21
CA GLU A 718 -0.20 9.62 7.95
C GLU A 718 -0.91 10.98 8.09
N LEU A 719 -1.94 11.07 8.96
CA LEU A 719 -2.69 12.29 9.20
C LEU A 719 -1.87 13.29 10.02
N TRP A 720 -1.17 12.82 11.05
CA TRP A 720 -0.25 13.66 11.84
C TRP A 720 0.87 14.21 10.96
N ILE A 721 1.51 13.38 10.12
CA ILE A 721 2.52 13.82 9.14
C ILE A 721 1.95 14.88 8.18
N ALA A 722 0.74 14.67 7.66
CA ALA A 722 0.07 15.65 6.78
C ALA A 722 -0.25 16.97 7.50
N SER A 723 -0.63 16.92 8.77
CA SER A 723 -0.90 18.12 9.58
C SER A 723 0.39 18.90 9.91
N LEU A 724 1.48 18.17 10.23
CA LEU A 724 2.81 18.69 10.53
C LEU A 724 3.42 19.44 9.34
N VAL A 725 3.20 18.95 8.11
CA VAL A 725 3.55 19.64 6.86
C VAL A 725 2.83 20.99 6.71
N GLY A 726 1.60 21.11 7.24
CA GLY A 726 0.86 22.37 7.31
C GLY A 726 1.42 23.32 8.38
N ASP A 727 1.62 22.81 9.60
CA ASP A 727 2.15 23.53 10.75
C ASP A 727 3.57 24.08 10.52
N ALA A 728 4.37 23.40 9.70
CA ALA A 728 5.66 23.88 9.19
C ALA A 728 5.59 25.23 8.43
N SER A 729 4.39 25.70 8.06
CA SER A 729 4.15 27.05 7.52
C SER A 729 4.30 28.13 8.59
N PHE A 730 3.88 27.84 9.82
CA PHE A 730 3.96 28.73 10.98
C PHE A 730 5.20 28.46 11.86
N LYS A 731 5.83 27.28 11.71
CA LYS A 731 6.78 26.69 12.67
C LYS A 731 6.15 26.51 14.07
N LEU A 732 4.86 26.18 14.12
CA LEU A 732 4.10 26.05 15.35
C LEU A 732 3.15 24.85 15.27
N HIS A 733 3.34 23.87 16.16
CA HIS A 733 2.46 22.70 16.26
C HIS A 733 1.02 23.11 16.56
N GLY A 734 0.07 22.56 15.82
CA GLY A 734 -1.34 22.95 15.89
C GLY A 734 -1.65 24.33 15.29
N GLY A 735 -0.67 25.01 14.69
CA GLY A 735 -0.82 26.37 14.19
C GLY A 735 -1.77 26.48 12.98
N ASN A 736 -1.89 25.42 12.19
CA ASN A 736 -2.87 25.25 11.12
C ASN A 736 -4.10 24.47 11.64
N ALA A 737 -5.29 24.76 11.11
CA ALA A 737 -6.54 24.18 11.61
C ALA A 737 -6.57 22.65 11.54
N LEU A 738 -5.94 22.01 10.54
CA LEU A 738 -5.79 20.55 10.52
C LEU A 738 -4.88 20.03 11.66
N GLY A 739 -3.82 20.76 12.01
CA GLY A 739 -2.95 20.45 13.15
C GLY A 739 -3.74 20.49 14.44
N PHE A 740 -4.44 21.60 14.70
CA PHE A 740 -5.28 21.75 15.89
C PHE A 740 -6.36 20.66 15.99
N MET A 741 -7.09 20.37 14.90
CA MET A 741 -8.11 19.31 14.86
C MET A 741 -7.55 17.88 14.99
N THR A 742 -6.23 17.70 14.88
CA THR A 742 -5.54 16.40 15.01
C THR A 742 -4.87 16.24 16.38
N LEU A 743 -4.37 17.33 16.99
CA LEU A 743 -3.66 17.31 18.28
C LEU A 743 -4.56 17.62 19.49
N GLU A 744 -5.59 18.45 19.32
CA GLU A 744 -6.49 18.98 20.37
C GLU A 744 -7.99 18.76 20.05
N GLY A 745 -8.30 18.13 18.91
CA GLY A 745 -9.67 17.95 18.44
C GLY A 745 -10.40 16.81 19.14
N THR A 746 -11.49 17.09 19.86
CA THR A 746 -12.27 16.06 20.55
C THR A 746 -13.64 15.76 19.92
N LYS A 747 -14.08 14.50 20.10
CA LYS A 747 -15.44 14.05 19.79
C LYS A 747 -16.49 14.78 20.65
N ALA A 748 -16.16 15.10 21.90
CA ALA A 748 -17.10 15.72 22.84
C ALA A 748 -17.42 17.19 22.49
N ALA A 749 -16.41 17.98 22.16
CA ALA A 749 -16.60 19.37 21.69
C ALA A 749 -17.00 19.45 20.20
N GLY A 750 -17.00 18.33 19.48
CA GLY A 750 -17.18 18.29 18.02
C GLY A 750 -16.06 18.99 17.24
N THR A 751 -14.91 19.23 17.87
CA THR A 751 -13.74 19.90 17.27
C THR A 751 -12.86 18.94 16.48
N ASP A 752 -12.98 17.62 16.69
CA ASP A 752 -12.21 16.65 15.90
C ASP A 752 -12.60 16.64 14.42
N LEU A 753 -11.61 16.36 13.57
CA LEU A 753 -11.72 16.34 12.11
C LEU A 753 -12.91 15.52 11.59
N HIS A 754 -13.23 14.38 12.19
CA HIS A 754 -14.33 13.53 11.74
C HIS A 754 -15.69 14.06 12.18
N SER A 755 -15.80 14.67 13.37
CA SER A 755 -17.04 15.34 13.80
C SER A 755 -17.33 16.60 12.97
N ARG A 756 -16.30 17.38 12.63
CA ARG A 756 -16.39 18.50 11.68
C ARG A 756 -16.95 18.05 10.32
N THR A 757 -16.34 17.03 9.71
CA THR A 757 -16.82 16.51 8.41
C THR A 757 -18.21 15.87 8.50
N ALA A 758 -18.52 15.14 9.58
CA ALA A 758 -19.86 14.58 9.83
C ALA A 758 -20.94 15.68 9.86
N LYS A 759 -20.66 16.80 10.55
CA LYS A 759 -21.58 17.94 10.65
C LYS A 759 -21.83 18.63 9.30
N ILE A 760 -20.81 18.78 8.46
CA ILE A 760 -20.93 19.38 7.11
C ILE A 760 -21.72 18.46 6.17
N LEU A 761 -21.48 17.14 6.26
CA LEU A 761 -22.07 16.15 5.35
C LEU A 761 -23.44 15.61 5.78
N GLY A 762 -23.84 15.81 7.04
CA GLY A 762 -25.08 15.23 7.59
C GLY A 762 -25.04 13.70 7.74
N ILE A 763 -23.86 13.13 8.02
CA ILE A 763 -23.63 11.67 8.14
C ILE A 763 -23.05 11.31 9.53
N SER A 764 -22.93 10.02 9.86
CA SER A 764 -22.33 9.62 11.14
C SER A 764 -20.82 9.90 11.18
N ARG A 765 -20.24 10.05 12.38
CA ARG A 765 -18.79 10.21 12.56
C ARG A 765 -17.99 9.02 12.01
N ASN A 766 -18.54 7.82 12.00
CA ASN A 766 -17.87 6.63 11.49
C ASN A 766 -17.82 6.64 9.95
N ASP A 767 -18.89 7.06 9.30
CA ASP A 767 -18.95 7.26 7.86
C ASP A 767 -18.04 8.41 7.43
N ALA A 768 -18.02 9.51 8.21
CA ALA A 768 -17.08 10.62 8.04
C ALA A 768 -15.61 10.23 8.27
N LYS A 769 -15.32 9.20 9.09
CA LYS A 769 -13.98 8.61 9.18
C LYS A 769 -13.61 7.98 7.84
N VAL A 770 -14.39 7.01 7.35
CA VAL A 770 -14.16 6.35 6.04
C VAL A 770 -14.02 7.38 4.91
N PHE A 771 -14.86 8.41 4.93
CA PHE A 771 -14.86 9.49 3.94
C PHE A 771 -13.57 10.34 3.98
N ASN A 772 -13.10 10.75 5.16
CA ASN A 772 -11.94 11.64 5.29
C ASN A 772 -10.62 10.98 4.85
N TYR A 773 -10.40 9.70 5.14
CA TYR A 773 -9.23 8.97 4.61
C TYR A 773 -9.24 9.00 3.07
N GLY A 774 -10.40 8.84 2.42
CA GLY A 774 -10.50 9.01 0.96
C GLY A 774 -10.21 10.45 0.49
N ARG A 775 -10.82 11.46 1.13
CA ARG A 775 -10.75 12.88 0.71
C ARG A 775 -9.34 13.47 0.81
N ILE A 776 -8.59 13.12 1.85
CA ILE A 776 -7.25 13.68 2.10
C ILE A 776 -6.26 13.17 1.04
N TYR A 777 -6.27 11.87 0.74
CA TYR A 777 -5.44 11.24 -0.31
C TYR A 777 -5.95 11.48 -1.74
N GLY A 778 -6.33 12.72 -2.04
CA GLY A 778 -6.55 13.20 -3.40
C GLY A 778 -7.83 12.70 -4.10
N ALA A 779 -8.79 12.11 -3.39
CA ALA A 779 -10.09 11.84 -3.99
C ALA A 779 -10.80 13.15 -4.41
N GLY A 780 -11.55 13.07 -5.52
CA GLY A 780 -12.25 14.20 -6.12
C GLY A 780 -13.74 14.25 -5.80
N LEU A 781 -14.43 15.25 -6.37
CA LEU A 781 -15.86 15.49 -6.14
C LEU A 781 -16.74 14.27 -6.48
N ASN A 782 -16.47 13.57 -7.59
CA ASN A 782 -17.26 12.42 -8.03
C ASN A 782 -17.21 11.27 -6.99
N PHE A 783 -16.04 11.04 -6.35
CA PHE A 783 -15.92 10.05 -5.27
C PHE A 783 -16.73 10.47 -4.04
N ALA A 784 -16.67 11.75 -3.66
CA ALA A 784 -17.45 12.28 -2.55
C ALA A 784 -18.96 12.12 -2.79
N GLN A 785 -19.46 12.48 -3.98
CA GLN A 785 -20.85 12.27 -4.39
C GLN A 785 -21.28 10.80 -4.31
N SER A 786 -20.49 9.89 -4.89
CA SER A 786 -20.79 8.45 -4.90
C SER A 786 -20.82 7.85 -3.49
N LEU A 787 -19.90 8.30 -2.62
CA LEU A 787 -19.83 7.81 -1.23
C LEU A 787 -20.94 8.43 -0.36
N LEU A 788 -21.30 9.70 -0.56
CA LEU A 788 -22.43 10.34 0.09
C LEU A 788 -23.76 9.64 -0.22
N ARG A 789 -24.04 9.39 -1.51
CA ARG A 789 -25.25 8.68 -1.94
C ARG A 789 -25.29 7.21 -1.49
N ARG A 790 -24.14 6.63 -1.10
CA ARG A 790 -24.08 5.31 -0.48
C ARG A 790 -24.43 5.34 1.01
N PHE A 791 -24.02 6.38 1.74
CA PHE A 791 -24.37 6.55 3.16
C PHE A 791 -25.80 7.08 3.35
N ASN A 792 -26.29 7.92 2.43
CA ASN A 792 -27.66 8.42 2.42
C ASN A 792 -28.29 8.24 1.01
N PRO A 793 -28.96 7.10 0.75
CA PRO A 793 -29.57 6.80 -0.55
C PRO A 793 -30.68 7.74 -0.99
N SER A 794 -31.28 8.52 -0.08
CA SER A 794 -32.33 9.50 -0.41
C SER A 794 -31.80 10.82 -0.98
N LEU A 795 -30.48 11.01 -1.04
CA LEU A 795 -29.87 12.18 -1.69
C LEU A 795 -29.92 12.05 -3.22
N SER A 796 -30.57 13.02 -3.86
CA SER A 796 -30.48 13.22 -5.30
C SER A 796 -29.04 13.55 -5.73
N GLN A 797 -28.73 13.30 -7.00
CA GLN A 797 -27.40 13.59 -7.55
C GLN A 797 -27.00 15.07 -7.41
N ALA A 798 -27.96 16.00 -7.57
CA ALA A 798 -27.73 17.43 -7.43
C ALA A 798 -27.44 17.85 -5.97
N GLN A 799 -28.18 17.30 -4.99
CA GLN A 799 -27.92 17.55 -3.58
C GLN A 799 -26.57 16.98 -3.13
N ALA A 800 -26.22 15.76 -3.56
CA ALA A 800 -24.93 15.16 -3.28
C ALA A 800 -23.76 15.92 -3.94
N GLU A 801 -23.98 16.53 -5.10
CA GLU A 801 -23.02 17.43 -5.73
C GLU A 801 -22.83 18.72 -4.94
N GLU A 802 -23.90 19.36 -4.47
CA GLU A 802 -23.80 20.63 -3.76
C GLU A 802 -23.18 20.46 -2.36
N ILE A 803 -23.61 19.46 -1.59
CA ILE A 803 -22.99 19.09 -0.30
C ILE A 803 -21.51 18.73 -0.51
N GLY A 804 -21.19 18.03 -1.60
CA GLY A 804 -19.81 17.73 -1.99
C GLY A 804 -18.99 19.00 -2.24
N LYS A 805 -19.51 19.95 -3.04
CA LYS A 805 -18.85 21.24 -3.32
C LYS A 805 -18.62 22.03 -2.04
N GLN A 806 -19.65 22.16 -1.20
CA GLN A 806 -19.57 22.86 0.09
C GLN A 806 -18.42 22.31 0.93
N LEU A 807 -18.32 20.98 1.09
CA LEU A 807 -17.24 20.38 1.85
C LEU A 807 -15.85 20.69 1.27
N TYR A 808 -15.66 20.63 -0.05
CA TYR A 808 -14.36 20.97 -0.65
C TYR A 808 -14.01 22.46 -0.50
N VAL A 809 -15.00 23.36 -0.51
CA VAL A 809 -14.80 24.80 -0.25
C VAL A 809 -14.46 25.06 1.22
N GLU A 810 -15.15 24.43 2.18
CA GLU A 810 -14.85 24.61 3.61
C GLU A 810 -13.52 23.97 4.03
N THR A 811 -13.15 22.84 3.41
CA THR A 811 -11.91 22.12 3.74
C THR A 811 -10.70 22.57 2.90
N LYS A 812 -10.70 22.30 1.59
CA LYS A 812 -9.55 22.64 0.73
C LYS A 812 -9.50 24.13 0.38
N GLY A 813 -10.63 24.84 0.43
CA GLY A 813 -10.71 26.26 0.11
C GLY A 813 -11.06 26.53 -1.35
N THR A 814 -10.94 27.79 -1.76
CA THR A 814 -11.12 28.22 -3.15
C THR A 814 -9.78 28.29 -3.86
N LYS A 815 -9.73 27.92 -5.16
CA LYS A 815 -8.52 28.13 -5.97
C LYS A 815 -8.44 29.56 -6.54
N GLY A 816 -7.29 30.20 -6.34
CA GLY A 816 -6.96 31.56 -6.79
C GLY A 816 -5.66 31.59 -7.59
N SER A 817 -5.39 32.71 -8.27
CA SER A 817 -4.11 33.00 -8.91
C SER A 817 -3.85 34.51 -8.90
N ARG A 818 -2.64 34.90 -8.49
CA ARG A 818 -2.16 36.28 -8.43
C ARG A 818 -0.64 36.27 -8.61
N LYS A 819 -0.13 36.50 -9.83
CA LYS A 819 1.32 36.44 -10.13
C LYS A 819 2.21 37.22 -9.17
N ALA A 820 1.78 38.40 -8.72
CA ALA A 820 2.51 39.20 -7.73
C ALA A 820 2.76 38.47 -6.40
N ILE A 821 1.90 37.52 -6.03
CA ILE A 821 2.05 36.66 -4.84
C ILE A 821 2.75 35.35 -5.24
N LYS A 822 2.27 34.68 -6.29
CA LYS A 822 2.76 33.39 -6.79
C LYS A 822 2.29 33.16 -8.22
N ASP A 823 3.16 32.65 -9.10
CA ASP A 823 2.83 32.40 -10.52
C ASP A 823 1.81 31.26 -10.73
N LYS A 824 1.85 30.23 -9.89
CA LYS A 824 0.91 29.10 -9.93
C LYS A 824 -0.43 29.46 -9.29
N THR A 825 -1.46 28.67 -9.60
CA THR A 825 -2.69 28.65 -8.78
C THR A 825 -2.40 28.09 -7.39
N PHE A 826 -3.19 28.52 -6.40
CA PHE A 826 -3.12 28.01 -5.02
C PHE A 826 -4.50 28.05 -4.34
N TRP A 827 -4.65 27.27 -3.28
CA TRP A 827 -5.84 27.21 -2.43
C TRP A 827 -5.82 28.30 -1.36
N PHE A 828 -6.97 28.87 -1.02
CA PHE A 828 -7.11 29.82 0.10
C PHE A 828 -8.46 29.69 0.81
N GLY A 829 -8.50 30.06 2.09
CA GLY A 829 -9.72 30.23 2.89
C GLY A 829 -10.36 28.97 3.49
N GLY A 830 -9.84 27.76 3.22
CA GLY A 830 -10.31 26.50 3.82
C GLY A 830 -9.41 26.00 4.95
N THR A 831 -9.95 25.13 5.83
CA THR A 831 -9.24 24.57 7.00
C THR A 831 -7.98 23.75 6.68
N GLU A 832 -7.80 23.36 5.43
CA GLU A 832 -6.69 22.52 4.95
C GLU A 832 -5.92 23.17 3.78
N SER A 833 -6.22 24.44 3.42
CA SER A 833 -5.60 25.11 2.26
C SER A 833 -4.07 25.14 2.34
N LEU A 834 -3.49 25.38 3.52
CA LEU A 834 -2.04 25.38 3.74
C LEU A 834 -1.42 24.01 3.43
N VAL A 835 -2.04 22.94 3.93
CA VAL A 835 -1.59 21.55 3.73
C VAL A 835 -1.65 21.18 2.25
N PHE A 836 -2.77 21.48 1.56
CA PHE A 836 -2.88 21.20 0.13
C PHE A 836 -1.93 22.02 -0.74
N ASN A 837 -1.60 23.25 -0.36
CA ASN A 837 -0.58 24.03 -1.06
C ASN A 837 0.83 23.48 -0.86
N ALA A 838 1.22 23.17 0.37
CA ALA A 838 2.52 22.57 0.67
C ALA A 838 2.70 21.22 -0.05
N LEU A 839 1.65 20.39 -0.07
CA LEU A 839 1.65 19.11 -0.79
C LEU A 839 1.63 19.28 -2.32
N GLU A 840 0.87 20.24 -2.88
CA GLU A 840 0.93 20.54 -4.32
C GLU A 840 2.29 21.12 -4.74
N ASP A 841 2.94 21.95 -3.90
CA ASP A 841 4.28 22.47 -4.17
C ASP A 841 5.33 21.36 -4.16
N PHE A 842 5.37 20.56 -3.09
CA PHE A 842 6.20 19.35 -2.97
C PHE A 842 6.01 18.44 -4.18
N ALA A 843 4.75 18.13 -4.53
CA ALA A 843 4.40 17.30 -5.68
C ALA A 843 4.59 17.99 -7.04
N SER A 844 5.03 19.26 -7.08
CA SER A 844 5.40 20.00 -8.30
C SER A 844 6.91 20.17 -8.50
N GLN A 845 7.72 19.71 -7.53
CA GLN A 845 9.17 19.60 -7.65
C GLN A 845 9.58 18.62 -8.78
N GLU A 846 10.84 18.72 -9.21
CA GLU A 846 11.41 17.85 -10.24
C GLU A 846 11.61 16.42 -9.72
N LYS A 847 12.49 16.26 -8.70
CA LYS A 847 12.72 15.03 -7.92
C LYS A 847 12.28 15.25 -6.46
N PRO A 848 10.97 15.15 -6.15
CA PRO A 848 10.45 15.16 -4.78
C PRO A 848 11.20 14.19 -3.86
N ARG A 849 11.40 14.58 -2.60
CA ARG A 849 12.09 13.81 -1.55
C ARG A 849 11.32 13.89 -0.24
N THR A 850 11.21 12.81 0.52
CA THR A 850 10.54 12.84 1.84
C THR A 850 11.16 13.90 2.75
N PRO A 851 10.37 14.60 3.60
CA PRO A 851 10.85 15.72 4.39
C PRO A 851 11.89 15.31 5.43
N VAL A 852 11.86 14.06 5.92
CA VAL A 852 12.69 13.58 7.02
C VAL A 852 13.96 12.88 6.52
N LEU A 853 13.90 11.67 5.97
CA LEU A 853 15.13 11.00 5.51
C LEU A 853 15.65 11.54 4.16
N GLY A 854 14.81 12.23 3.38
CA GLY A 854 15.19 12.75 2.07
C GLY A 854 15.13 11.71 0.94
N ALA A 855 14.36 10.63 1.14
CA ALA A 855 14.19 9.56 0.15
C ALA A 855 13.39 10.07 -1.06
N GLY A 856 13.95 9.92 -2.25
CA GLY A 856 13.41 10.42 -3.52
C GLY A 856 12.29 9.55 -4.10
N ILE A 857 11.48 10.16 -4.96
CA ILE A 857 10.48 9.43 -5.76
C ILE A 857 11.14 8.68 -6.92
N THR A 858 10.54 7.53 -7.29
CA THR A 858 10.87 6.75 -8.50
C THR A 858 11.00 7.61 -9.75
N GLU A 859 11.94 7.30 -10.64
CA GLU A 859 12.13 7.98 -11.94
C GLU A 859 10.82 8.05 -12.73
N ALA A 860 10.01 6.99 -12.67
CA ALA A 860 8.71 6.90 -13.35
C ALA A 860 7.69 7.96 -12.91
N LEU A 861 7.97 8.71 -11.83
CA LEU A 861 7.15 9.83 -11.33
C LEU A 861 7.98 11.12 -11.11
N MET A 862 9.18 11.23 -11.70
CA MET A 862 9.90 12.50 -11.82
C MET A 862 9.26 13.38 -12.91
N LYS A 863 9.19 14.68 -12.67
CA LYS A 863 8.35 15.60 -13.44
C LYS A 863 8.74 15.66 -14.93
N ARG A 864 10.03 15.64 -15.26
CA ARG A 864 10.53 15.60 -16.66
C ARG A 864 9.98 14.45 -17.50
N PHE A 865 9.52 13.35 -16.88
CA PHE A 865 9.04 12.15 -17.58
C PHE A 865 7.51 12.04 -17.61
N LEU A 866 6.77 13.00 -17.05
CA LEU A 866 5.30 13.01 -17.00
C LEU A 866 4.64 13.87 -18.10
N GLY A 867 5.40 14.21 -19.15
CA GLY A 867 4.97 15.03 -20.28
C GLY A 867 4.84 16.53 -19.95
N SER A 868 4.73 17.36 -20.99
CA SER A 868 4.50 18.81 -20.85
C SER A 868 3.02 19.20 -21.00
N GLY A 869 2.22 18.35 -21.66
CA GLY A 869 0.81 18.60 -21.93
C GLY A 869 -0.13 18.43 -20.71
N LYS A 870 -1.44 18.38 -21.01
CA LYS A 870 -2.51 18.21 -20.01
C LYS A 870 -2.35 16.95 -19.14
N GLY A 871 -1.67 15.92 -19.65
CA GLY A 871 -1.41 14.66 -18.96
C GLY A 871 -0.57 14.78 -17.68
N SER A 872 0.32 15.77 -17.59
CA SER A 872 1.20 15.99 -16.43
C SER A 872 0.44 16.12 -15.09
N ASN A 873 -0.78 16.63 -15.13
CA ASN A 873 -1.64 16.81 -13.95
C ASN A 873 -2.31 15.49 -13.48
N ASN A 874 -2.39 14.46 -14.33
CA ASN A 874 -3.07 13.19 -14.03
C ASN A 874 -2.41 12.43 -12.86
N PHE A 875 -1.09 12.61 -12.70
CA PHE A 875 -0.28 11.95 -11.68
C PHE A 875 0.00 12.82 -10.44
N LEU A 876 -0.42 14.10 -10.42
CA LEU A 876 -0.21 15.00 -9.27
C LEU A 876 -0.78 14.41 -7.97
N THR A 877 -1.98 13.82 -8.02
CA THR A 877 -2.59 13.12 -6.88
C THR A 877 -1.79 11.88 -6.44
N SER A 878 -1.12 11.18 -7.36
CA SER A 878 -0.23 10.07 -7.02
C SER A 878 1.05 10.56 -6.33
N ARG A 879 1.61 11.70 -6.77
CA ARG A 879 2.79 12.34 -6.16
C ARG A 879 2.49 12.92 -4.76
N ILE A 880 1.32 13.49 -4.54
CA ILE A 880 0.84 13.95 -3.22
C ILE A 880 0.72 12.76 -2.26
N ASN A 881 0.01 11.70 -2.67
CA ASN A 881 -0.18 10.53 -1.82
C ASN A 881 1.15 9.82 -1.51
N TRP A 882 2.07 9.81 -2.48
CA TRP A 882 3.44 9.32 -2.28
C TRP A 882 4.19 10.10 -1.19
N ALA A 883 4.06 11.43 -1.15
CA ALA A 883 4.75 12.27 -0.16
C ALA A 883 4.44 11.82 1.28
N ILE A 884 3.17 11.61 1.60
CA ILE A 884 2.72 11.21 2.94
C ILE A 884 3.06 9.74 3.21
N GLN A 885 2.71 8.83 2.31
CA GLN A 885 2.90 7.39 2.52
C GLN A 885 4.37 6.96 2.58
N SER A 886 5.22 7.58 1.76
CA SER A 886 6.68 7.39 1.82
C SER A 886 7.27 7.99 3.10
N SER A 887 6.69 9.07 3.64
CA SER A 887 7.09 9.58 4.96
C SER A 887 6.68 8.64 6.10
N GLY A 888 5.55 7.92 5.99
CA GLY A 888 5.21 6.85 6.93
C GLY A 888 6.24 5.70 6.94
N VAL A 889 6.90 5.42 5.81
CA VAL A 889 8.00 4.45 5.75
C VAL A 889 9.29 4.99 6.39
N ASP A 890 9.59 6.29 6.23
CA ASP A 890 10.69 6.93 6.97
C ASP A 890 10.48 6.79 8.49
N TYR A 891 9.25 6.96 8.96
CA TYR A 891 8.85 6.78 10.36
C TYR A 891 9.12 5.34 10.85
N LEU A 892 8.68 4.33 10.09
CA LEU A 892 8.92 2.92 10.43
C LEU A 892 10.41 2.58 10.50
N HIS A 893 11.23 3.10 9.57
CA HIS A 893 12.67 2.89 9.61
C HIS A 893 13.34 3.54 10.83
N LEU A 894 12.89 4.72 11.25
CA LEU A 894 13.40 5.41 12.44
C LEU A 894 13.05 4.65 13.75
N LEU A 895 11.84 4.10 13.86
CA LEU A 895 11.46 3.20 14.95
C LEU A 895 12.37 1.96 15.01
N ILE A 896 12.54 1.27 13.87
CA ILE A 896 13.32 0.02 13.79
C ILE A 896 14.78 0.24 14.22
N ILE A 897 15.41 1.34 13.79
CA ILE A 897 16.81 1.63 14.12
C ILE A 897 16.98 2.19 15.54
N SER A 898 15.99 2.90 16.08
CA SER A 898 15.95 3.21 17.52
C SER A 898 15.93 1.92 18.34
N MET A 899 15.06 0.97 17.97
CA MET A 899 14.93 -0.32 18.68
C MET A 899 16.17 -1.20 18.55
N ASP A 900 16.81 -1.31 17.38
CA ASP A 900 18.10 -2.02 17.24
C ASP A 900 19.18 -1.44 18.17
N TYR A 901 19.31 -0.11 18.21
CA TYR A 901 20.24 0.56 19.13
C TYR A 901 19.88 0.32 20.61
N LEU A 902 18.63 0.53 21.01
CA LEU A 902 18.18 0.40 22.40
C LEU A 902 18.30 -1.04 22.90
N CYS A 903 17.93 -2.03 22.08
CA CYS A 903 18.07 -3.44 22.44
C CYS A 903 19.53 -3.85 22.62
N ARG A 904 20.44 -3.41 21.73
CA ARG A 904 21.88 -3.64 21.89
C ARG A 904 22.47 -2.87 23.08
N ARG A 905 22.06 -1.61 23.32
CA ARG A 905 22.53 -0.75 24.42
C ARG A 905 22.16 -1.28 25.80
N TYR A 906 20.98 -1.89 25.96
CA TYR A 906 20.43 -2.32 27.25
C TYR A 906 20.30 -3.85 27.40
N ASN A 907 20.82 -4.63 26.45
CA ASN A 907 20.68 -6.09 26.38
C ASN A 907 19.21 -6.56 26.46
N ILE A 908 18.31 -5.91 25.72
CA ILE A 908 16.90 -6.32 25.64
C ILE A 908 16.79 -7.42 24.58
N HIS A 909 16.32 -8.60 24.96
CA HIS A 909 16.07 -9.70 24.03
C HIS A 909 14.74 -9.49 23.30
N ALA A 910 14.80 -8.80 22.16
CA ALA A 910 13.69 -8.61 21.24
C ALA A 910 14.12 -8.82 19.77
N ARG A 911 13.26 -9.42 18.95
CA ARG A 911 13.40 -9.55 17.48
C ARG A 911 12.15 -9.01 16.79
N LEU A 912 12.29 -8.35 15.65
CA LEU A 912 11.14 -7.88 14.87
C LEU A 912 10.34 -9.10 14.35
N ALA A 913 9.05 -9.16 14.66
CA ALA A 913 8.18 -10.29 14.33
C ALA A 913 7.30 -10.02 13.10
N LEU A 914 6.63 -8.87 13.08
CA LEU A 914 5.83 -8.41 11.94
C LEU A 914 5.67 -6.89 11.90
N THR A 915 5.68 -6.30 10.70
CA THR A 915 5.26 -4.90 10.45
C THR A 915 4.03 -4.83 9.54
N VAL A 916 2.91 -4.26 10.01
CA VAL A 916 1.64 -4.18 9.24
C VAL A 916 1.11 -2.74 9.19
N HIS A 917 1.40 -2.04 8.09
CA HIS A 917 1.02 -0.63 7.89
C HIS A 917 1.65 0.31 8.93
N ASP A 918 0.89 0.67 9.98
CA ASP A 918 1.23 1.47 11.15
C ASP A 918 1.44 0.62 12.43
N GLU A 919 1.14 -0.68 12.39
CA GLU A 919 1.35 -1.65 13.47
C GLU A 919 2.78 -2.23 13.43
N ILE A 920 3.52 -2.16 14.54
CA ILE A 920 4.85 -2.78 14.69
C ILE A 920 4.89 -3.71 15.90
N ARG A 921 5.26 -4.99 15.69
CA ARG A 921 5.32 -6.01 16.74
C ARG A 921 6.70 -6.68 16.81
N TYR A 922 7.27 -6.71 18.00
CA TYR A 922 8.48 -7.45 18.36
C TYR A 922 8.11 -8.72 19.12
N LEU A 923 8.84 -9.80 18.90
CA LEU A 923 8.85 -10.96 19.80
C LEU A 923 9.97 -10.73 20.83
N SER A 924 9.60 -10.62 22.11
CA SER A 924 10.54 -10.38 23.20
C SER A 924 10.41 -11.47 24.28
N LYS A 925 11.48 -11.72 25.04
CA LYS A 925 11.39 -12.59 26.22
C LYS A 925 10.45 -11.99 27.27
N THR A 926 9.77 -12.83 28.04
CA THR A 926 8.88 -12.38 29.12
C THR A 926 9.63 -11.57 30.20
N GLU A 927 10.91 -11.84 30.44
CA GLU A 927 11.76 -11.08 31.37
C GLU A 927 12.06 -9.64 30.92
N ASP A 928 11.98 -9.38 29.61
CA ASP A 928 12.31 -8.10 28.98
C ASP A 928 11.05 -7.28 28.59
N LYS A 929 9.85 -7.82 28.78
CA LYS A 929 8.62 -7.32 28.14
C LYS A 929 8.34 -5.83 28.39
N TYR A 930 8.50 -5.35 29.63
CA TYR A 930 8.28 -3.94 29.97
C TYR A 930 9.46 -3.04 29.58
N ARG A 931 10.70 -3.57 29.60
CA ARG A 931 11.91 -2.89 29.08
C ARG A 931 11.81 -2.67 27.57
N CYS A 932 11.31 -3.67 26.83
CA CYS A 932 11.01 -3.60 25.41
C CYS A 932 9.89 -2.59 25.11
N ALA A 933 8.85 -2.53 25.95
CA ALA A 933 7.78 -1.54 25.82
C ALA A 933 8.31 -0.10 26.08
N MET A 934 9.18 0.09 27.07
CA MET A 934 9.82 1.38 27.35
C MET A 934 10.73 1.82 26.21
N ALA A 935 11.55 0.91 25.67
CA ALA A 935 12.38 1.17 24.50
C ALA A 935 11.53 1.59 23.28
N LEU A 936 10.36 0.97 23.10
CA LEU A 936 9.43 1.31 22.00
C LEU A 936 8.79 2.70 22.20
N GLN A 937 8.41 3.08 23.42
CA GLN A 937 7.97 4.45 23.72
C GLN A 937 9.09 5.48 23.44
N VAL A 938 10.31 5.24 23.91
CA VAL A 938 11.49 6.10 23.64
C VAL A 938 11.73 6.25 22.13
N ALA A 939 11.70 5.15 21.37
CA ALA A 939 11.85 5.14 19.92
C ALA A 939 10.79 6.02 19.21
N ASN A 940 9.54 5.99 19.67
CA ASN A 940 8.45 6.82 19.14
C ASN A 940 8.64 8.31 19.47
N VAL A 941 9.04 8.64 20.71
CA VAL A 941 9.34 10.02 21.11
C VAL A 941 10.48 10.60 20.24
N TRP A 942 11.61 9.89 20.12
CA TRP A 942 12.73 10.30 19.26
C TRP A 942 12.30 10.46 17.80
N THR A 943 11.55 9.50 17.25
CA THR A 943 11.06 9.55 15.87
C THR A 943 10.17 10.77 15.64
N ARG A 944 9.23 11.08 16.54
CA ARG A 944 8.34 12.24 16.40
C ARG A 944 9.06 13.58 16.62
N ALA A 945 10.03 13.63 17.53
CA ALA A 945 10.89 14.79 17.71
C ALA A 945 11.73 15.06 16.44
N MET A 946 12.29 14.02 15.81
CA MET A 946 13.05 14.11 14.56
C MET A 946 12.20 14.64 13.40
N PHE A 947 10.98 14.13 13.25
CA PHE A 947 9.98 14.68 12.31
C PHE A 947 9.72 16.16 12.56
N SER A 948 9.59 16.58 13.81
CA SER A 948 9.35 17.98 14.20
C SER A 948 10.54 18.88 13.86
N GLN A 949 11.77 18.43 14.17
CA GLN A 949 13.00 19.17 13.89
C GLN A 949 13.22 19.38 12.38
N GLN A 950 13.00 18.36 11.54
CA GLN A 950 13.11 18.48 10.08
C GLN A 950 12.04 19.40 9.44
N MET A 951 10.92 19.64 10.14
CA MET A 951 9.89 20.60 9.74
C MET A 951 10.21 22.03 10.24
N GLY A 952 11.27 22.21 11.03
CA GLY A 952 11.71 23.49 11.58
C GLY A 952 11.08 23.85 12.92
N MET A 953 10.66 22.86 13.72
CA MET A 953 10.03 23.02 15.03
C MET A 953 10.85 22.28 16.11
N SER A 954 11.42 23.02 17.08
CA SER A 954 12.26 22.46 18.16
C SER A 954 11.44 22.16 19.42
N ASP A 955 10.31 21.51 19.21
CA ASP A 955 9.29 21.20 20.20
C ASP A 955 8.48 19.97 19.76
N LEU A 956 7.70 19.38 20.67
CA LEU A 956 6.84 18.23 20.39
C LEU A 956 5.56 18.30 21.27
N PRO A 957 4.34 18.10 20.73
CA PRO A 957 3.11 18.02 21.53
C PRO A 957 3.09 16.78 22.42
N GLN A 958 2.64 16.90 23.67
CA GLN A 958 2.54 15.74 24.58
C GLN A 958 1.50 14.74 24.08
N SER A 959 0.36 15.21 23.57
CA SER A 959 -0.77 14.40 23.10
C SER A 959 -0.44 13.42 21.97
N CYS A 960 0.72 13.57 21.32
CA CYS A 960 1.20 12.62 20.31
C CYS A 960 2.61 12.08 20.57
N ALA A 961 3.32 12.54 21.61
CA ALA A 961 4.72 12.15 21.85
C ALA A 961 4.90 10.66 22.17
N TYR A 962 3.89 10.05 22.78
CA TYR A 962 3.85 8.65 23.20
C TYR A 962 2.83 7.86 22.37
N PHE A 963 2.91 6.53 22.37
CA PHE A 963 1.78 5.69 21.94
C PHE A 963 0.64 5.77 22.95
N SER A 964 -0.62 5.71 22.49
CA SER A 964 -1.78 5.64 23.38
C SER A 964 -1.71 4.45 24.34
N ALA A 965 -1.19 3.32 23.86
CA ALA A 965 -0.75 2.19 24.68
C ALA A 965 0.31 1.36 23.93
N VAL A 966 1.08 0.57 24.67
CA VAL A 966 1.88 -0.54 24.13
C VAL A 966 1.26 -1.86 24.58
N ASP A 967 0.95 -2.72 23.61
CA ASP A 967 0.37 -4.03 23.84
C ASP A 967 1.46 -5.06 24.17
N ILE A 968 1.16 -5.95 25.11
CA ILE A 968 1.97 -7.10 25.50
C ILE A 968 1.08 -8.34 25.57
N ASP A 969 1.33 -9.31 24.69
CA ASP A 969 0.41 -10.44 24.45
C ASP A 969 1.16 -11.74 24.15
N HIS A 970 0.52 -12.89 24.39
CA HIS A 970 1.05 -14.20 23.98
C HIS A 970 0.63 -14.58 22.55
N VAL A 971 -0.42 -13.95 22.00
CA VAL A 971 -0.88 -14.15 20.62
C VAL A 971 -0.80 -12.86 19.81
N LEU A 972 -0.59 -12.97 18.49
CA LEU A 972 -0.66 -11.82 17.60
C LEU A 972 -2.14 -11.46 17.31
N ARG A 973 -2.65 -10.37 17.87
CA ARG A 973 -3.96 -9.77 17.53
C ARG A 973 -3.86 -8.24 17.50
N LYS A 974 -4.91 -7.53 17.07
CA LYS A 974 -4.83 -6.06 17.00
C LYS A 974 -4.97 -5.40 18.38
N GLU A 975 -6.06 -5.70 19.07
CA GLU A 975 -6.35 -5.20 20.41
C GLU A 975 -6.27 -6.40 21.36
N VAL A 976 -5.61 -6.27 22.52
CA VAL A 976 -5.34 -7.41 23.43
C VAL A 976 -6.59 -7.95 24.15
N ASP A 977 -7.71 -7.23 24.11
CA ASP A 977 -8.98 -7.63 24.71
C ASP A 977 -9.85 -8.51 23.78
N MET A 978 -9.47 -8.62 22.49
CA MET A 978 -10.23 -9.39 21.52
C MET A 978 -10.21 -10.89 21.85
N ASP A 979 -11.38 -11.44 22.17
CA ASP A 979 -11.57 -12.87 22.45
C ASP A 979 -11.23 -13.82 21.28
N CYS A 980 -11.05 -13.26 20.07
CA CYS A 980 -10.79 -13.96 18.80
C CYS A 980 -11.78 -15.08 18.45
N VAL A 981 -12.99 -15.08 19.02
CA VAL A 981 -14.00 -16.12 18.75
C VAL A 981 -14.55 -15.99 17.32
N THR A 982 -14.54 -17.08 16.57
CA THR A 982 -15.06 -17.19 15.19
C THR A 982 -15.82 -18.52 14.99
N PRO A 983 -16.48 -18.74 13.83
CA PRO A 983 -17.15 -20.02 13.56
C PRO A 983 -16.21 -21.24 13.51
N SER A 984 -14.91 -21.05 13.30
CA SER A 984 -13.88 -22.10 13.27
C SER A 984 -12.99 -22.11 14.51
N HIS A 985 -12.99 -21.06 15.33
CA HIS A 985 -12.29 -20.99 16.61
C HIS A 985 -13.25 -20.54 17.72
N ILE A 986 -13.87 -21.51 18.40
CA ILE A 986 -14.92 -21.24 19.40
C ILE A 986 -14.40 -20.92 20.81
N THR A 987 -13.12 -21.20 21.08
CA THR A 987 -12.47 -20.93 22.37
C THR A 987 -12.12 -19.44 22.45
N ALA A 988 -12.43 -18.79 23.57
CA ALA A 988 -12.01 -17.42 23.80
C ALA A 988 -10.54 -17.37 24.25
N ILE A 989 -9.72 -16.56 23.59
CA ILE A 989 -8.33 -16.33 23.99
C ILE A 989 -8.30 -15.33 25.16
N PRO A 990 -7.64 -15.62 26.30
CA PRO A 990 -7.50 -14.68 27.42
C PRO A 990 -6.92 -13.33 26.99
N ALA A 991 -7.26 -12.24 27.69
CA ALA A 991 -6.74 -10.91 27.34
C ALA A 991 -5.26 -10.74 27.71
N GLY A 992 -4.53 -9.96 26.91
CA GLY A 992 -3.16 -9.51 27.22
C GLY A 992 -3.11 -8.25 28.10
N GLU A 993 -1.91 -7.70 28.30
CA GLU A 993 -1.72 -6.36 28.87
C GLU A 993 -1.68 -5.32 27.74
N SER A 994 -2.26 -4.13 27.96
CA SER A 994 -2.01 -2.95 27.11
C SER A 994 -1.80 -1.79 28.08
N LEU A 995 -0.68 -1.08 27.94
CA LEU A 995 -0.19 -0.13 28.96
C LEU A 995 0.06 1.24 28.35
N ASP A 996 -0.50 2.28 28.95
CA ASP A 996 -0.09 3.65 28.64
C ASP A 996 1.30 3.98 29.23
N ILE A 997 1.85 5.16 28.88
CA ILE A 997 3.18 5.58 29.36
C ILE A 997 3.23 5.80 30.89
N VAL A 998 2.13 6.22 31.52
CA VAL A 998 2.05 6.43 32.98
C VAL A 998 1.99 5.10 33.72
N GLU A 999 1.17 4.15 33.23
CA GLU A 999 1.11 2.79 33.74
C GLU A 999 2.45 2.06 33.59
N LEU A 1000 3.15 2.26 32.47
CA LEU A 1000 4.46 1.68 32.20
C LEU A 1000 5.56 2.28 33.09
N LEU A 1001 5.58 3.60 33.34
CA LEU A 1001 6.47 4.22 34.33
C LEU A 1001 6.17 3.70 35.76
N GLY A 1002 4.90 3.38 36.03
CA GLY A 1002 4.43 2.74 37.26
C GLY A 1002 4.95 1.31 37.50
N LYS A 1003 5.45 0.60 36.47
CA LYS A 1003 6.14 -0.71 36.62
C LYS A 1003 7.51 -0.58 37.30
N GLY A 1004 8.06 0.64 37.42
CA GLY A 1004 9.30 0.89 38.14
C GLY A 1004 10.51 0.17 37.53
N GLU A 1005 11.26 -0.55 38.38
CA GLU A 1005 12.51 -1.22 38.01
C GLU A 1005 12.32 -2.25 36.87
N GLU A 1006 11.14 -2.87 36.73
CA GLU A 1006 10.86 -3.81 35.62
C GLU A 1006 10.81 -3.15 34.23
N ALA A 1007 10.52 -1.84 34.16
CA ALA A 1007 10.52 -1.08 32.90
C ALA A 1007 11.80 -0.26 32.71
N TRP A 1008 12.76 -0.34 33.63
CA TRP A 1008 13.90 0.58 33.68
C TRP A 1008 14.98 0.24 32.63
N LEU A 1009 15.37 1.27 31.87
CA LEU A 1009 16.49 1.24 30.94
C LEU A 1009 17.78 1.70 31.65
N ASP A 1010 18.25 0.90 32.60
CA ASP A 1010 19.42 1.21 33.44
C ASP A 1010 20.67 1.60 32.62
N PRO A 1011 21.16 2.85 32.71
CA PRO A 1011 22.38 3.28 32.04
C PRO A 1011 23.65 2.53 32.49
N ALA A 1012 23.68 1.95 33.69
CA ALA A 1012 24.83 1.19 34.19
C ALA A 1012 24.98 -0.20 33.54
N VAL A 1013 23.96 -0.71 32.85
CA VAL A 1013 24.03 -1.96 32.09
C VAL A 1013 25.12 -1.87 31.02
N LYS A 1014 26.04 -2.85 31.04
CA LYS A 1014 27.08 -3.02 30.02
C LYS A 1014 26.54 -3.84 28.86
N ALA A 1015 26.45 -3.22 27.68
CA ALA A 1015 26.03 -3.88 26.45
C ALA A 1015 26.96 -5.05 26.07
N VAL A 1016 26.39 -6.17 25.63
CA VAL A 1016 27.13 -7.32 25.10
C VAL A 1016 27.66 -7.01 23.69
N GLU A 1017 26.78 -6.54 22.80
CA GLU A 1017 27.17 -5.98 21.49
C GLU A 1017 27.20 -4.45 21.56
N VAL A 1018 28.22 -3.89 22.22
CA VAL A 1018 28.40 -2.45 22.45
C VAL A 1018 28.22 -1.62 21.16
N PRO A 1019 27.13 -0.84 21.02
CA PRO A 1019 26.96 0.11 19.91
C PRO A 1019 28.06 1.16 19.94
N LYS A 1020 28.50 1.66 18.77
CA LYS A 1020 29.53 2.71 18.68
C LYS A 1020 29.12 3.79 17.67
N PRO A 1021 27.98 4.48 17.87
CA PRO A 1021 27.50 5.53 16.96
C PRO A 1021 28.43 6.75 16.89
N GLU A 1022 29.22 7.00 17.93
CA GLU A 1022 30.10 8.16 18.08
C GLU A 1022 31.30 8.13 17.13
N ARG A 1023 31.64 6.95 16.58
CA ARG A 1023 32.74 6.78 15.59
C ARG A 1023 32.41 7.38 14.21
N PHE A 1024 31.16 7.78 13.97
CA PHE A 1024 30.71 8.29 12.68
C PHE A 1024 30.61 9.81 12.68
N ALA A 1025 31.51 10.45 11.93
CA ALA A 1025 31.41 11.87 11.64
C ALA A 1025 30.12 12.16 10.86
N TYR A 1026 29.35 13.14 11.32
CA TYR A 1026 28.12 13.61 10.69
C TYR A 1026 28.40 14.91 9.93
N GLN A 1027 27.70 15.11 8.80
CA GLN A 1027 27.71 16.36 8.05
C GLN A 1027 26.31 16.96 8.04
N ALA A 1028 26.18 18.19 8.55
CA ALA A 1028 24.92 18.91 8.62
C ALA A 1028 24.22 19.00 7.26
N ARG A 1029 23.05 18.37 7.15
CA ARG A 1029 22.20 18.38 5.95
C ARG A 1029 21.13 19.47 6.03
N LYS A 1030 20.95 20.23 4.95
CA LYS A 1030 19.86 21.21 4.82
C LYS A 1030 18.49 20.49 4.79
N PRO A 1031 17.53 20.81 5.68
CA PRO A 1031 16.22 20.20 5.68
C PRO A 1031 15.47 20.39 4.35
N VAL A 1032 14.74 19.37 3.90
CA VAL A 1032 14.02 19.41 2.61
C VAL A 1032 12.90 20.47 2.64
N MET A 1033 12.29 20.71 3.80
CA MET A 1033 11.28 21.75 3.98
C MET A 1033 11.85 23.18 3.89
N GLU A 1034 13.17 23.35 4.03
CA GLU A 1034 13.84 24.63 3.83
C GLU A 1034 14.15 24.88 2.34
N SER A 1035 14.52 23.84 1.58
CA SER A 1035 14.74 23.95 0.12
C SER A 1035 13.46 24.24 -0.67
N LEU A 1036 12.28 23.94 -0.11
CA LEU A 1036 10.98 24.37 -0.63
C LEU A 1036 10.72 25.88 -0.46
N LYS A 1037 11.32 26.53 0.54
CA LYS A 1037 11.01 27.93 0.89
C LYS A 1037 11.84 28.95 0.09
N SER A 1038 12.98 28.56 -0.47
CA SER A 1038 13.84 29.43 -1.29
C SER A 1038 13.20 29.88 -2.61
N ASP A 1039 12.21 29.16 -3.14
CA ASP A 1039 11.54 29.50 -4.41
C ASP A 1039 10.52 30.66 -4.28
N THR A 1040 10.24 31.17 -3.07
CA THR A 1040 9.19 32.18 -2.83
C THR A 1040 9.76 33.46 -2.21
N SER A 1041 10.15 34.42 -3.06
CA SER A 1041 10.61 35.76 -2.64
C SER A 1041 9.60 36.52 -1.78
N ASN A 1042 8.31 36.25 -1.95
CA ASN A 1042 7.20 36.90 -1.23
C ASN A 1042 6.58 35.99 -0.14
N SER A 1043 7.38 35.15 0.52
CA SER A 1043 6.93 34.05 1.40
C SER A 1043 5.86 34.42 2.45
N ARG A 1044 6.06 35.49 3.24
CA ARG A 1044 5.07 35.97 4.23
C ARG A 1044 3.78 36.47 3.59
N ALA A 1045 3.87 37.20 2.48
CA ALA A 1045 2.68 37.64 1.74
C ALA A 1045 1.94 36.46 1.08
N TYR A 1046 2.65 35.40 0.68
CA TYR A 1046 2.03 34.16 0.23
C TYR A 1046 1.33 33.41 1.38
N LEU A 1047 1.88 33.39 2.59
CA LEU A 1047 1.18 32.86 3.77
C LEU A 1047 -0.11 33.66 4.07
N ARG A 1048 -0.01 34.99 4.16
CA ARG A 1048 -1.17 35.89 4.32
C ARG A 1048 -2.24 35.68 3.24
N ALA A 1049 -1.83 35.41 1.99
CA ALA A 1049 -2.74 35.18 0.87
C ALA A 1049 -3.46 33.82 0.90
N GLN A 1050 -2.89 32.78 1.52
CA GLN A 1050 -3.55 31.49 1.73
C GLN A 1050 -4.58 31.55 2.86
N LEU A 1051 -4.32 32.40 3.86
CA LEU A 1051 -5.19 32.66 4.99
C LEU A 1051 -6.32 33.66 4.68
N ALA A 1052 -6.34 34.23 3.48
CA ALA A 1052 -7.39 35.16 3.05
C ALA A 1052 -8.76 34.47 3.06
N LYS A 1053 -9.78 35.15 3.59
CA LYS A 1053 -11.16 34.64 3.64
C LYS A 1053 -11.84 34.64 2.27
N ASP A 1054 -11.54 35.65 1.44
CA ASP A 1054 -12.21 35.86 0.16
C ASP A 1054 -11.30 36.46 -0.92
N ARG A 1055 -11.86 36.62 -2.12
CA ARG A 1055 -11.17 37.18 -3.29
C ARG A 1055 -10.90 38.69 -3.18
N GLY A 1056 -11.48 39.40 -2.22
CA GLY A 1056 -11.24 40.81 -1.89
C GLY A 1056 -10.02 40.98 -0.99
N GLU A 1057 -9.91 40.23 0.10
CA GLU A 1057 -8.71 40.21 0.96
C GLU A 1057 -7.47 39.77 0.15
N LEU A 1058 -7.61 38.74 -0.68
CA LEU A 1058 -6.58 38.31 -1.64
C LEU A 1058 -6.21 39.41 -2.67
N GLN A 1059 -7.11 40.35 -2.98
CA GLN A 1059 -6.80 41.50 -3.84
C GLN A 1059 -6.10 42.63 -3.08
N ALA A 1060 -6.39 42.82 -1.79
CA ALA A 1060 -5.69 43.81 -0.96
C ALA A 1060 -4.21 43.43 -0.83
N ILE A 1061 -3.91 42.18 -0.45
CA ILE A 1061 -2.54 41.66 -0.31
C ILE A 1061 -1.77 41.74 -1.65
N ALA A 1062 -2.43 41.44 -2.77
CA ALA A 1062 -1.80 41.57 -4.09
C ALA A 1062 -1.47 43.04 -4.46
N LYS A 1063 -2.30 44.01 -4.05
CA LYS A 1063 -2.04 45.44 -4.25
C LYS A 1063 -0.91 45.96 -3.36
N GLU A 1064 -0.91 45.57 -2.10
CA GLU A 1064 0.12 45.88 -1.09
C GLU A 1064 1.52 45.53 -1.60
N LEU A 1065 1.69 44.32 -2.15
CA LEU A 1065 2.93 43.91 -2.83
C LEU A 1065 3.29 44.84 -4.00
N THR A 1066 2.39 45.03 -4.97
CA THR A 1066 2.70 45.81 -6.18
C THR A 1066 3.01 47.30 -5.91
N SER A 1067 2.35 47.89 -4.91
CA SER A 1067 2.60 49.28 -4.50
C SER A 1067 3.95 49.45 -3.78
N THR A 1068 4.38 48.42 -3.05
CA THR A 1068 5.71 48.39 -2.43
C THR A 1068 6.81 48.30 -3.49
N THR A 1069 6.62 47.49 -4.55
CA THR A 1069 7.59 47.41 -5.66
C THR A 1069 7.72 48.73 -6.43
N SER A 1070 6.64 49.51 -6.60
CA SER A 1070 6.69 50.77 -7.35
C SER A 1070 7.42 51.92 -6.63
N ASN A 1071 7.59 51.87 -5.31
CA ASN A 1071 8.25 52.94 -4.55
C ASN A 1071 9.77 52.76 -4.43
N GLY A 1072 10.35 51.65 -4.90
CA GLY A 1072 11.81 51.40 -4.82
C GLY A 1072 12.67 52.14 -5.85
N GLY A 1073 12.11 53.10 -6.61
CA GLY A 1073 12.68 53.58 -7.88
C GLY A 1073 12.99 55.08 -7.99
N SER A 1074 13.19 55.82 -6.89
CA SER A 1074 13.37 57.30 -6.94
C SER A 1074 14.27 57.90 -5.86
N GLY A 1075 15.31 57.19 -5.42
CA GLY A 1075 16.29 57.68 -4.44
C GLY A 1075 17.43 58.49 -5.08
N GLY A 1076 17.23 59.77 -5.43
CA GLY A 1076 18.32 60.60 -5.99
C GLY A 1076 18.05 62.10 -6.14
N GLY A 1077 18.60 62.90 -5.23
CA GLY A 1077 18.81 64.36 -5.39
C GLY A 1077 17.64 65.27 -4.99
N GLY A 1078 17.83 66.10 -3.95
CA GLY A 1078 16.77 67.03 -3.49
C GLY A 1078 17.10 67.79 -2.20
N ALA A 1079 18.26 68.45 -2.13
CA ALA A 1079 18.70 69.12 -0.90
C ALA A 1079 18.08 70.52 -0.69
N GLY A 1080 17.18 70.61 0.30
CA GLY A 1080 17.03 71.78 1.17
C GLY A 1080 16.21 72.98 0.68
N LYS A 1081 15.10 73.27 1.39
CA LYS A 1081 14.96 74.49 2.22
C LYS A 1081 13.74 74.43 3.15
N LEU A 1082 13.78 75.24 4.21
CA LEU A 1082 12.65 75.56 5.10
C LEU A 1082 11.58 76.36 4.28
N ARG A 1083 10.32 76.55 4.70
CA ARG A 1083 9.86 76.96 6.03
C ARG A 1083 8.30 76.96 6.13
N THR A 1084 7.76 76.82 7.35
CA THR A 1084 6.43 77.31 7.83
C THR A 1084 5.16 77.07 7.01
N VAL A 1085 4.35 76.11 7.49
CA VAL A 1085 2.93 76.24 7.89
C VAL A 1085 2.19 77.55 7.50
N ASN A 1086 1.05 77.41 6.80
CA ASN A 1086 -0.23 77.97 7.28
C ASN A 1086 -1.44 77.26 6.64
N ASP A 1087 -2.61 77.41 7.26
CA ASP A 1087 -3.86 76.66 7.01
C ASP A 1087 -4.92 77.52 6.30
N SER A 1088 -5.69 76.91 5.38
CA SER A 1088 -7.05 77.33 4.98
C SER A 1088 -7.73 76.33 4.04
N THR A 1089 -8.99 75.99 4.31
CA THR A 1089 -9.90 75.22 3.44
C THR A 1089 -11.02 76.13 2.89
N PRO A 1090 -12.18 75.64 2.36
CA PRO A 1090 -12.35 75.05 1.02
C PRO A 1090 -13.49 75.71 0.19
N ARG A 1091 -13.57 75.44 -1.14
CA ARG A 1091 -14.75 75.52 -2.08
C ARG A 1091 -14.26 75.46 -3.55
N ALA A 1092 -15.02 75.12 -4.60
CA ALA A 1092 -16.31 74.43 -4.78
C ALA A 1092 -16.39 73.80 -6.21
N ALA A 1093 -17.42 72.99 -6.47
CA ALA A 1093 -17.65 72.21 -7.71
C ALA A 1093 -18.60 72.95 -8.73
N PRO A 1094 -19.22 72.29 -9.74
CA PRO A 1094 -18.65 71.64 -10.95
C PRO A 1094 -19.33 72.19 -12.26
N PRO A 1095 -20.03 71.40 -13.12
CA PRO A 1095 -19.60 70.43 -14.15
C PRO A 1095 -19.88 70.90 -15.62
N THR A 1096 -19.55 70.09 -16.64
CA THR A 1096 -20.48 69.65 -17.72
C THR A 1096 -19.85 68.65 -18.73
N GLU A 1097 -20.68 67.92 -19.48
CA GLU A 1097 -20.29 66.90 -20.47
C GLU A 1097 -20.41 67.38 -21.93
N LYS A 1098 -19.75 66.67 -22.88
CA LYS A 1098 -20.43 66.04 -24.06
C LYS A 1098 -19.54 65.10 -24.90
N LYS A 1099 -20.20 64.18 -25.63
CA LYS A 1099 -19.71 63.23 -26.67
C LYS A 1099 -20.15 63.77 -28.08
N PRO A 1100 -20.01 63.11 -29.28
CA PRO A 1100 -19.57 61.72 -29.59
C PRO A 1100 -18.81 61.42 -30.93
N ARG A 1101 -18.33 60.15 -31.03
CA ARG A 1101 -18.15 59.22 -32.19
C ARG A 1101 -17.93 59.69 -33.65
N ALA A 1102 -16.94 59.07 -34.32
CA ALA A 1102 -16.77 58.93 -35.79
C ALA A 1102 -16.68 57.44 -36.24
N ARG A 1103 -15.88 57.03 -37.26
CA ARG A 1103 -16.01 55.71 -37.94
C ARG A 1103 -14.72 55.07 -38.55
N ARG A 1104 -14.90 54.07 -39.44
CA ARG A 1104 -13.97 53.20 -40.23
C ARG A 1104 -14.32 53.32 -41.76
N PRO A 1105 -13.59 52.78 -42.79
CA PRO A 1105 -12.85 51.49 -42.93
C PRO A 1105 -11.35 51.67 -43.34
N ALA A 1106 -10.58 50.95 -44.23
CA ALA A 1106 -10.75 49.89 -45.25
C ALA A 1106 -9.43 49.09 -45.56
N LYS A 1107 -9.32 48.39 -46.73
CA LYS A 1107 -8.15 47.65 -47.32
C LYS A 1107 -8.24 47.59 -48.87
N PRO A 1108 -7.19 47.23 -49.65
CA PRO A 1108 -7.02 45.83 -50.20
C PRO A 1108 -5.54 45.34 -50.44
N LYS A 1109 -5.21 44.01 -50.40
CA LYS A 1109 -4.73 43.05 -51.47
C LYS A 1109 -3.29 43.21 -52.07
N THR A 1110 -2.52 42.20 -52.58
CA THR A 1110 -2.30 40.71 -52.38
C THR A 1110 -1.11 40.18 -53.26
N THR A 1111 -0.45 39.06 -52.87
CA THR A 1111 0.29 38.02 -53.71
C THR A 1111 1.56 38.43 -54.53
N GLU A 1112 2.58 37.59 -54.88
CA GLU A 1112 2.91 36.15 -54.72
C GLU A 1112 4.42 35.78 -55.00
N THR A 1113 4.91 34.59 -54.56
CA THR A 1113 6.13 33.74 -54.92
C THR A 1113 7.54 34.38 -55.19
N ARG A 1114 8.73 33.72 -55.18
CA ARG A 1114 9.18 32.30 -55.33
C ARG A 1114 10.50 31.96 -54.52
N THR A 1115 11.39 31.07 -54.99
CA THR A 1115 12.31 30.19 -54.19
C THR A 1115 13.86 30.39 -54.30
N VAL A 1116 14.60 29.64 -53.43
CA VAL A 1116 16.07 29.55 -53.14
C VAL A 1116 17.02 29.21 -54.32
N PRO A 1117 18.35 29.46 -54.23
CA PRO A 1117 19.35 28.48 -53.69
C PRO A 1117 20.54 29.12 -52.88
N ALA A 1118 21.63 28.37 -52.61
CA ALA A 1118 22.75 28.74 -51.69
C ALA A 1118 24.15 28.23 -52.13
N ALA A 1119 25.26 28.82 -51.61
CA ALA A 1119 26.58 28.16 -51.29
C ALA A 1119 27.76 29.14 -50.96
N ALA A 1120 28.60 28.80 -49.94
CA ALA A 1120 30.06 29.09 -49.74
C ALA A 1120 30.60 30.57 -49.75
N THR A 1121 31.79 30.97 -49.26
CA THR A 1121 32.97 30.31 -48.62
C THR A 1121 33.75 31.28 -47.67
N THR A 1122 34.68 30.75 -46.84
CA THR A 1122 35.71 31.39 -45.94
C THR A 1122 36.87 32.12 -46.67
N PRO A 1123 37.93 32.75 -46.05
CA PRO A 1123 38.58 32.59 -44.70
C PRO A 1123 38.84 33.97 -43.96
N SER A 1124 39.87 34.34 -43.16
CA SER A 1124 41.20 33.78 -42.73
C SER A 1124 41.91 34.53 -41.55
N ILE A 1125 42.81 33.86 -40.78
CA ILE A 1125 44.17 34.34 -40.27
C ILE A 1125 44.23 35.50 -39.21
N ARG A 1126 45.17 35.66 -38.24
CA ARG A 1126 46.18 34.84 -37.45
C ARG A 1126 46.82 35.68 -36.28
N ARG A 1127 47.12 35.05 -35.11
CA ARG A 1127 48.26 35.29 -34.15
C ARG A 1127 48.27 36.63 -33.34
N TYR A 1128 48.92 36.78 -32.16
CA TYR A 1128 50.19 36.21 -31.62
C TYR A 1128 50.22 35.94 -30.09
N GLU A 1129 51.35 35.40 -29.60
CA GLU A 1129 51.71 34.93 -28.23
C GLU A 1129 52.76 35.85 -27.54
N PRO A 1130 53.55 35.48 -26.48
CA PRO A 1130 53.23 34.91 -25.14
C PRO A 1130 53.94 35.58 -23.92
N SER A 1131 53.50 35.22 -22.69
CA SER A 1131 54.25 34.88 -21.43
C SER A 1131 55.46 35.74 -20.92
N PRO A 1132 55.64 35.93 -19.59
CA PRO A 1132 55.88 34.85 -18.59
C PRO A 1132 55.10 35.06 -17.25
N THR A 1133 55.30 34.39 -16.09
CA THR A 1133 56.42 33.57 -15.55
C THR A 1133 55.93 32.47 -14.56
N ARG A 1134 56.78 32.03 -13.61
CA ARG A 1134 56.66 30.98 -12.56
C ARG A 1134 56.50 31.62 -11.15
N SER A 1135 56.17 30.93 -10.03
CA SER A 1135 56.54 29.54 -9.60
C SER A 1135 55.53 28.93 -8.59
N THR A 1136 55.01 27.70 -8.84
CA THR A 1136 55.28 26.42 -8.11
C THR A 1136 55.22 26.46 -6.58
N ILE A 1137 54.51 25.56 -5.86
CA ILE A 1137 54.40 24.08 -5.97
C ILE A 1137 53.23 23.60 -5.03
N ARG A 1138 52.53 22.44 -5.06
CA ARG A 1138 52.31 21.23 -5.91
C ARG A 1138 50.99 20.55 -5.40
N THR A 1139 50.04 20.09 -6.24
CA THR A 1139 49.71 18.68 -6.67
C THR A 1139 49.39 17.64 -5.57
N ALA A 1140 48.50 16.65 -5.76
CA ALA A 1140 47.99 16.09 -7.04
C ALA A 1140 46.54 15.54 -7.00
N ASP A 1141 45.88 15.61 -8.16
CA ASP A 1141 44.62 14.91 -8.50
C ASP A 1141 44.90 13.56 -9.20
N PHE A 1142 43.83 12.83 -9.57
CA PHE A 1142 43.83 11.95 -10.75
C PHE A 1142 42.51 12.05 -11.52
N ASN A 1143 42.60 12.01 -12.86
CA ASN A 1143 41.47 12.16 -13.79
C ASN A 1143 41.63 11.18 -14.97
N LEU A 1144 40.55 10.90 -15.72
CA LEU A 1144 40.54 9.94 -16.83
C LEU A 1144 40.92 10.58 -18.17
N ALA A 1145 41.81 9.94 -18.93
CA ALA A 1145 41.59 9.46 -20.31
C ALA A 1145 42.91 9.02 -20.98
N ASP A 1146 42.90 7.88 -21.71
CA ASP A 1146 43.43 7.80 -23.09
C ASP A 1146 43.28 6.39 -23.72
N ILE A 1147 42.77 6.36 -24.96
CA ILE A 1147 43.19 5.52 -26.13
C ILE A 1147 43.07 3.96 -26.04
N PRO A 1148 42.78 3.20 -27.13
CA PRO A 1148 42.29 3.56 -28.48
C PRO A 1148 40.90 2.96 -28.84
N PHE A 1149 40.40 3.32 -30.02
CA PHE A 1149 39.38 2.57 -30.78
C PHE A 1149 40.04 2.13 -32.09
N ASP A 1150 39.83 0.89 -32.54
CA ASP A 1150 40.24 0.40 -33.87
C ASP A 1150 39.00 -0.06 -34.65
N ASN A 1151 39.05 0.03 -35.98
CA ASN A 1151 37.89 -0.06 -36.85
C ASN A 1151 38.28 -0.67 -38.22
N SER A 1152 38.38 -2.00 -38.26
CA SER A 1152 38.68 -2.78 -39.46
C SER A 1152 37.76 -4.02 -39.55
N TYR A 1153 37.79 -4.74 -40.69
CA TYR A 1153 36.90 -5.86 -41.05
C TYR A 1153 35.43 -5.52 -41.36
N TRP A 1154 35.23 -4.82 -42.49
CA TRP A 1154 34.01 -4.97 -43.32
C TRP A 1154 34.29 -5.55 -44.73
N ASP A 1155 35.55 -5.71 -45.12
CA ASP A 1155 35.96 -6.26 -46.42
C ASP A 1155 36.64 -7.64 -46.27
N ASN A 1156 35.86 -8.73 -46.37
CA ASN A 1156 36.24 -10.10 -46.76
C ASN A 1156 35.05 -11.07 -46.51
N TYR A 1157 34.66 -11.98 -47.40
CA TYR A 1157 34.88 -12.11 -48.85
C TYR A 1157 33.83 -13.06 -49.45
N PHE A 1158 33.32 -12.80 -50.66
CA PHE A 1158 32.38 -13.71 -51.35
C PHE A 1158 33.14 -14.91 -51.97
N ALA A 1159 33.28 -16.04 -51.25
CA ALA A 1159 33.78 -17.29 -51.85
C ALA A 1159 33.51 -18.57 -51.00
N SER A 1160 32.46 -19.35 -51.32
CA SER A 1160 32.43 -20.83 -51.40
C SER A 1160 31.03 -21.46 -51.25
N LEU A 1161 30.42 -21.82 -52.40
CA LEU A 1161 29.49 -22.95 -52.57
C LEU A 1161 30.31 -24.12 -53.20
N PRO A 1162 29.81 -25.37 -53.40
CA PRO A 1162 28.42 -25.88 -53.40
C PRO A 1162 28.32 -27.29 -52.70
N PRO A 1163 27.45 -28.27 -53.03
CA PRO A 1163 26.18 -28.29 -53.79
C PRO A 1163 24.96 -28.98 -53.11
N GLU A 1164 23.81 -28.84 -53.78
CA GLU A 1164 22.44 -29.36 -53.57
C GLU A 1164 22.19 -30.77 -52.98
N LYS A 1165 20.97 -30.96 -52.42
CA LYS A 1165 19.99 -31.92 -52.99
C LYS A 1165 18.52 -31.52 -52.71
N LYS A 1166 17.60 -31.95 -53.59
CA LYS A 1166 16.19 -31.48 -53.72
C LYS A 1166 15.13 -32.53 -53.34
N ARG A 1167 13.96 -32.05 -52.88
CA ARG A 1167 12.56 -32.48 -53.19
C ARG A 1167 11.60 -31.55 -52.40
N GLU A 1168 10.60 -30.86 -52.95
CA GLU A 1168 9.38 -31.32 -53.67
C GLU A 1168 8.46 -32.17 -52.75
N GLU A 1169 7.18 -31.85 -52.51
CA GLU A 1169 6.15 -31.29 -53.41
C GLU A 1169 5.00 -30.46 -52.74
N LYS A 1170 4.29 -29.67 -53.58
CA LYS A 1170 2.82 -29.35 -53.58
C LYS A 1170 2.11 -28.61 -52.42
N ARG A 1171 1.57 -27.41 -52.76
CA ARG A 1171 0.29 -26.86 -52.24
C ARG A 1171 -0.92 -27.55 -52.94
N PRO A 1172 -2.18 -27.40 -52.50
CA PRO A 1172 -2.98 -26.25 -52.98
C PRO A 1172 -4.07 -25.67 -52.02
N TRP A 1173 -4.14 -24.33 -52.00
CA TRP A 1173 -5.34 -23.44 -52.05
C TRP A 1173 -6.64 -23.67 -51.25
N GLY A 1174 -7.13 -22.58 -50.63
CA GLY A 1174 -8.57 -22.36 -50.31
C GLY A 1174 -8.86 -21.98 -48.84
N GLY A 1175 -9.34 -20.78 -48.48
CA GLY A 1175 -9.46 -19.54 -49.27
C GLY A 1175 -10.83 -18.83 -49.23
N SER A 1176 -11.26 -18.32 -48.07
CA SER A 1176 -12.27 -17.24 -47.98
C SER A 1176 -12.20 -16.54 -46.61
N ALA A 1177 -12.70 -15.30 -46.53
CA ALA A 1177 -12.63 -14.45 -45.33
C ALA A 1177 -14.01 -13.86 -44.98
N SER A 1178 -14.23 -13.54 -43.70
CA SER A 1178 -15.33 -12.68 -43.26
C SER A 1178 -14.98 -12.00 -41.94
N PHE A 1179 -14.90 -10.67 -41.94
CA PHE A 1179 -14.68 -9.84 -40.75
C PHE A 1179 -16.03 -9.38 -40.18
N VAL A 1180 -16.33 -9.70 -38.92
CA VAL A 1180 -17.17 -8.85 -38.05
C VAL A 1180 -16.62 -8.95 -36.63
N GLY A 1181 -16.25 -7.82 -36.03
CA GLY A 1181 -15.76 -7.75 -34.66
C GLY A 1181 -16.86 -7.42 -33.66
N LEU A 1182 -16.70 -7.85 -32.41
CA LEU A 1182 -17.56 -7.43 -31.30
C LEU A 1182 -16.73 -7.31 -30.01
N GLN A 1183 -16.78 -6.13 -29.38
CA GLN A 1183 -15.97 -5.80 -28.21
C GLN A 1183 -16.44 -6.58 -26.96
N ARG A 1184 -15.50 -7.05 -26.15
CA ARG A 1184 -15.76 -7.50 -24.77
C ARG A 1184 -14.67 -7.03 -23.83
N GLU A 1185 -14.95 -5.95 -23.10
CA GLU A 1185 -14.15 -5.59 -21.93
C GLU A 1185 -14.36 -6.63 -20.82
N ARG A 1186 -13.26 -7.04 -20.17
CA ARG A 1186 -13.31 -7.75 -18.87
C ARG A 1186 -12.13 -7.32 -18.01
N TRP A 1187 -12.46 -6.64 -16.91
CA TRP A 1187 -11.59 -6.60 -15.73
C TRP A 1187 -11.77 -7.89 -14.92
N GLY A 1188 -10.75 -8.26 -14.16
CA GLY A 1188 -10.69 -9.50 -13.36
C GLY A 1188 -9.56 -10.41 -13.82
N GLY A 1189 -8.57 -10.61 -12.95
CA GLY A 1189 -7.36 -11.34 -13.29
C GLY A 1189 -7.60 -12.84 -13.55
N ARG A 1190 -6.76 -13.42 -14.41
CA ARG A 1190 -6.58 -14.87 -14.52
C ARG A 1190 -5.09 -15.17 -14.59
N GLY A 1191 -4.54 -15.65 -13.48
CA GLY A 1191 -3.46 -16.63 -13.54
C GLY A 1191 -4.08 -18.01 -13.81
N VAL A 1192 -3.38 -18.81 -14.61
CA VAL A 1192 -3.54 -20.26 -14.86
C VAL A 1192 -4.82 -20.94 -14.32
N TYR A 1193 -5.70 -21.30 -15.25
CA TYR A 1193 -6.57 -22.47 -15.13
C TYR A 1193 -6.73 -23.09 -16.52
N ALA A 1194 -5.79 -23.97 -16.87
CA ALA A 1194 -6.00 -25.06 -17.82
C ALA A 1194 -6.28 -26.35 -17.01
N ARG A 1195 -6.51 -27.46 -17.70
CA ARG A 1195 -6.83 -28.78 -17.12
C ARG A 1195 -5.83 -29.81 -17.61
#